data_AF-A0AAV0VFT4-F1
#
_entry.id   AF-A0AAV0VFT4-F1
#
_cell.length_a   1.000
_cell.length_b   1.000
_cell.length_c   1.000
_cell.angle_alpha   90.00
_cell.angle_beta   90.00
_cell.angle_gamma   90.00
#
_symmetry.space_group_name_H-M   'P 1'
#
loop_
_entity.id
_entity.type
_entity.pdbx_description
1 polymer ?
#
loop_
_entity_poly.entity_id
_entity_poly.type
_entity_poly.pdbx_seq_one_letter_code
_entity_poly.pdbx_strand_id
1 'polypeptide(L)'
;MGDKQFEHAQNAHLSKIMALSESIVQGDYFKRQSATTSDEDDGKKEEQVNLSRKLALWTELQNAVNFLVDSSKAKSGTDVAQGIKQVIEKKEGLFRKHMMGKRVNYAARSVISPDPYISTSQIGVPLRFAKTLTYPQPVTPWNAEEMRQLVINGPDVHPGANFVESENGRLIDLSKRSPHQREAISKTLLTRSASAQGTSKNRVKRVWRHLKTGDVVLMNRQPTLHKPSIMAHTARVLTNPKMQTIRMHYANCNTFNADFDGDEMNMHFPQNELARSEAYNIACNDNQYIVPTDGSPLRGLIQDHVDSGVKLTQRDTFLTKDMYMQLLYNAWASMEDAGAEMAHIETVPPAILKPEVLWTGKQVITSVLKLLTKGLPPLNLDSKSKIKGDLYGLSNNEHIVIFRDGELLQGVLDKSQFGASMYGMVHACYEVYGARIAADFLSALGRLFTCYLQFAGHTCAMEDLTLSTAAEKRRSKRVKESEVMGEEAYAEFAGLADMLEKKHASEKDGKKRRMNEEERAQIRDRMRTLLSGPDADDNAKALDAHMMGCVHGSNSDIIKTCLPSGQSKAFPKNNFSLMVLTGAKGSMVNHSQISCGLGQQALEGRRVPILCSGRSLPSFEPFDPAPRAGGYVTDRFLTGLRPQEYYHHCMAGREGLVDTAVKTSRSGYLQRCLVKHLEDLQVGYDHTVRNGDGNVIQFLYGEDGIDPVQSAMLSGKDAQFDFQAMNHRSISHKYGINAKFFRKDEAGHHEAAKASP
;
A
#
# COMPACT_ATOMS: atom_id res chain seq x y z
N MET A 1 24.92 15.05 -27.04
CA MET A 1 24.71 14.00 -28.06
C MET A 1 23.60 14.34 -29.07
N GLY A 2 23.09 15.58 -29.13
CA GLY A 2 21.84 15.88 -29.85
C GLY A 2 21.95 16.25 -31.34
N ASP A 3 23.11 16.73 -31.81
CA ASP A 3 23.20 17.31 -33.16
C ASP A 3 23.73 16.33 -34.23
N LYS A 4 24.17 15.14 -33.83
CA LYS A 4 24.60 14.10 -34.79
C LYS A 4 23.36 13.38 -35.33
N GLN A 5 23.13 13.49 -36.62
CA GLN A 5 22.12 12.69 -37.32
C GLN A 5 22.70 11.31 -37.63
N PHE A 6 22.00 10.27 -37.17
CA PHE A 6 22.33 8.89 -37.50
C PHE A 6 21.29 8.37 -38.48
N GLU A 7 21.73 7.56 -39.43
CA GLU A 7 20.81 6.83 -40.30
C GLU A 7 20.00 5.82 -39.48
N HIS A 8 18.74 5.60 -39.89
CA HIS A 8 17.88 4.63 -39.22
C HIS A 8 18.47 3.21 -39.37
N ALA A 9 18.54 2.47 -38.27
CA ALA A 9 19.21 1.17 -38.22
C ALA A 9 18.66 0.13 -39.22
N GLN A 10 17.37 0.23 -39.59
CA GLN A 10 16.78 -0.65 -40.62
C GLN A 10 17.22 -0.30 -42.05
N ASN A 11 17.58 0.95 -42.32
CA ASN A 11 18.03 1.35 -43.64
C ASN A 11 19.38 0.71 -43.98
N ALA A 12 20.25 0.49 -43.00
CA ALA A 12 21.52 -0.22 -43.21
C ALA A 12 21.30 -1.63 -43.78
N HIS A 13 20.28 -2.35 -43.29
CA HIS A 13 19.90 -3.68 -43.81
C HIS A 13 19.31 -3.58 -45.22
N LEU A 14 18.39 -2.64 -45.43
CA LEU A 14 17.72 -2.46 -46.72
C LEU A 14 18.71 -2.03 -47.83
N SER A 15 19.60 -1.08 -47.54
CA SER A 15 20.65 -0.64 -48.47
C SER A 15 21.57 -1.80 -48.85
N LYS A 16 21.94 -2.66 -47.90
CA LYS A 16 22.74 -3.86 -48.18
C LYS A 16 21.98 -4.87 -49.07
N ILE A 17 20.69 -5.09 -48.80
CA ILE A 17 19.83 -5.95 -49.63
C ILE A 17 19.73 -5.40 -51.05
N MET A 18 19.52 -4.10 -51.21
CA MET A 18 19.42 -3.45 -52.52
C MET A 18 20.72 -3.58 -53.32
N ALA A 19 21.87 -3.32 -52.70
CA ALA A 19 23.17 -3.44 -53.35
C ALA A 19 23.48 -4.89 -53.80
N LEU A 20 23.15 -5.88 -52.96
CA LEU A 20 23.31 -7.30 -53.30
C LEU A 20 22.35 -7.73 -54.42
N SER A 21 21.10 -7.26 -54.38
CA SER A 21 20.11 -7.52 -55.43
C SER A 21 20.54 -6.93 -56.77
N GLU A 22 21.03 -5.69 -56.77
CA GLU A 22 21.56 -5.04 -57.99
C GLU A 22 22.76 -5.80 -58.54
N SER A 23 23.68 -6.25 -57.68
CA SER A 23 24.86 -7.04 -58.09
C SER A 23 24.48 -8.37 -58.75
N ILE A 24 23.41 -9.02 -58.30
CA ILE A 24 22.88 -10.24 -58.92
C ILE A 24 22.28 -9.92 -60.30
N VAL A 25 21.46 -8.87 -60.39
CA VAL A 25 20.80 -8.46 -61.65
C VAL A 25 21.82 -8.03 -62.70
N GLN A 26 22.82 -7.22 -62.33
CA GLN A 26 23.88 -6.80 -63.25
C GLN A 26 24.73 -7.98 -63.72
N GLY A 27 25.07 -8.93 -62.83
CA GLY A 27 25.78 -10.15 -63.17
C GLY A 27 25.04 -11.05 -64.17
N ASP A 28 23.71 -11.09 -64.11
CA ASP A 28 22.87 -11.81 -65.09
C ASP A 28 22.67 -11.01 -66.39
N TYR A 29 22.68 -9.68 -66.32
CA TYR A 29 22.58 -8.80 -67.49
C TYR A 29 23.79 -8.92 -68.42
N PHE A 30 25.01 -8.94 -67.87
CA PHE A 30 26.24 -9.17 -68.66
C PHE A 30 26.28 -10.55 -69.32
N LYS A 31 25.65 -11.58 -68.72
CA LYS A 31 25.55 -12.92 -69.31
C LYS A 31 24.62 -12.97 -70.53
N ARG A 32 23.56 -12.15 -70.56
CA ARG A 32 22.69 -12.01 -71.75
C ARG A 32 23.40 -11.33 -72.92
N GLN A 33 24.37 -10.45 -72.66
CA GLN A 33 25.20 -9.83 -73.70
C GLN A 33 26.36 -10.73 -74.16
N SER A 34 26.94 -11.53 -73.27
CA SER A 34 28.04 -12.45 -73.64
C SER A 34 27.54 -13.73 -74.33
N ALA A 35 26.32 -14.19 -74.05
CA ALA A 35 25.71 -15.32 -74.76
C ALA A 35 25.45 -15.06 -76.26
N THR A 36 25.51 -13.79 -76.69
CA THR A 36 25.45 -13.41 -78.12
C THR A 36 26.80 -13.48 -78.83
N THR A 37 27.93 -13.67 -78.12
CA THR A 37 29.27 -13.67 -78.69
C THR A 37 30.27 -14.47 -77.82
N SER A 38 30.36 -15.80 -77.98
CA SER A 38 31.63 -16.59 -77.94
C SER A 38 31.42 -18.12 -77.87
N ASP A 39 32.40 -18.83 -78.44
CA ASP A 39 32.55 -20.29 -78.67
C ASP A 39 32.56 -21.21 -77.42
N GLU A 40 32.31 -22.50 -77.66
CA GLU A 40 31.88 -23.52 -76.69
C GLU A 40 32.96 -24.19 -75.79
N ASP A 41 34.25 -23.85 -75.87
CA ASP A 41 35.30 -24.71 -75.25
C ASP A 41 36.02 -24.16 -73.99
N ASP A 42 35.78 -22.90 -73.58
CA ASP A 42 36.26 -22.35 -72.28
C ASP A 42 35.20 -22.42 -71.16
N GLY A 43 33.99 -22.87 -71.50
CA GLY A 43 32.79 -22.76 -70.65
C GLY A 43 32.84 -23.53 -69.33
N LYS A 44 33.55 -24.66 -69.23
CA LYS A 44 33.48 -25.53 -68.03
C LYS A 44 34.24 -25.00 -66.80
N LYS A 45 35.33 -24.25 -66.98
CA LYS A 45 36.07 -23.63 -65.86
C LYS A 45 35.50 -22.27 -65.47
N GLU A 46 35.08 -21.46 -66.44
CA GLU A 46 34.39 -20.20 -66.18
C GLU A 46 33.01 -20.41 -65.54
N GLU A 47 32.24 -21.43 -65.94
CA GLU A 47 30.95 -21.73 -65.31
C GLU A 47 31.08 -22.15 -63.83
N GLN A 48 32.13 -22.89 -63.47
CA GLN A 48 32.35 -23.34 -62.08
C GLN A 48 32.71 -22.16 -61.14
N VAL A 49 33.56 -21.24 -61.60
CA VAL A 49 33.93 -20.02 -60.86
C VAL A 49 32.74 -19.03 -60.78
N ASN A 50 31.88 -19.01 -61.80
CA ASN A 50 30.68 -18.18 -61.83
C ASN A 50 29.57 -18.73 -60.90
N LEU A 51 29.37 -20.04 -60.85
CA LEU A 51 28.38 -20.67 -59.96
C LEU A 51 28.71 -20.46 -58.47
N SER A 52 29.99 -20.62 -58.09
CA SER A 52 30.44 -20.40 -56.71
C SER A 52 30.24 -18.94 -56.26
N ARG A 53 30.53 -17.97 -57.13
CA ARG A 53 30.27 -16.54 -56.87
C ARG A 53 28.78 -16.24 -56.77
N LYS A 54 27.95 -16.81 -57.64
CA LYS A 54 26.48 -16.67 -57.57
C LYS A 54 25.94 -17.25 -56.27
N LEU A 55 26.34 -18.47 -55.90
CA LEU A 55 25.94 -19.10 -54.64
C LEU A 55 26.36 -18.25 -53.43
N ALA A 56 27.54 -17.65 -53.46
CA ALA A 56 27.99 -16.72 -52.41
C ALA A 56 27.09 -15.47 -52.33
N LEU A 57 26.79 -14.82 -53.45
CA LEU A 57 25.90 -13.64 -53.49
C LEU A 57 24.47 -13.95 -53.04
N TRP A 58 23.91 -15.07 -53.50
CA TRP A 58 22.59 -15.55 -53.06
C TRP A 58 22.56 -15.86 -51.57
N THR A 59 23.63 -16.49 -51.04
CA THR A 59 23.76 -16.75 -49.60
C THR A 59 23.89 -15.46 -48.80
N GLU A 60 24.63 -14.47 -49.30
CA GLU A 60 24.77 -13.18 -48.63
C GLU A 60 23.47 -12.37 -48.66
N LEU A 61 22.74 -12.38 -49.78
CA LEU A 61 21.41 -11.77 -49.88
C LEU A 61 20.43 -12.41 -48.89
N GLN A 62 20.41 -13.75 -48.84
CA GLN A 62 19.58 -14.49 -47.89
C GLN A 62 19.94 -14.14 -46.43
N ASN A 63 21.23 -13.96 -46.13
CA ASN A 63 21.70 -13.52 -44.82
C ASN A 63 21.28 -12.08 -44.51
N ALA A 64 21.38 -11.15 -45.46
CA ALA A 64 20.96 -9.77 -45.28
C ALA A 64 19.44 -9.66 -45.01
N VAL A 65 18.62 -10.42 -45.76
CA VAL A 65 17.17 -10.53 -45.50
C VAL A 65 16.90 -11.18 -44.15
N ASN A 66 17.63 -12.25 -43.81
CA ASN A 66 17.51 -12.89 -42.51
C ASN A 66 17.80 -11.89 -41.37
N PHE A 67 18.82 -11.04 -41.50
CA PHE A 67 19.19 -10.07 -40.46
C PHE A 67 18.19 -8.92 -40.33
N LEU A 68 17.56 -8.50 -41.44
CA LEU A 68 16.46 -7.53 -41.41
C LEU A 68 15.28 -8.05 -40.57
N VAL A 69 14.94 -9.33 -40.74
CA VAL A 69 13.82 -9.95 -40.02
C VAL A 69 14.21 -10.36 -38.60
N ASP A 70 15.32 -11.08 -38.46
CA ASP A 70 15.80 -11.68 -37.23
C ASP A 70 17.33 -11.57 -37.09
N SER A 71 17.77 -10.62 -36.27
CA SER A 71 19.19 -10.40 -36.03
C SER A 71 19.86 -11.54 -35.25
N SER A 72 19.11 -12.47 -34.63
CA SER A 72 19.72 -13.62 -33.92
C SER A 72 20.27 -14.68 -34.86
N LYS A 73 19.94 -14.61 -36.16
CA LYS A 73 20.53 -15.47 -37.19
C LYS A 73 21.95 -15.02 -37.58
N ALA A 74 22.43 -13.88 -37.07
CA ALA A 74 23.80 -13.43 -37.27
C ALA A 74 24.81 -14.25 -36.43
N LYS A 75 26.05 -14.32 -36.90
CA LYS A 75 27.13 -15.00 -36.16
C LYS A 75 27.42 -14.24 -34.86
N SER A 76 27.64 -14.97 -33.77
CA SER A 76 28.00 -14.39 -32.47
C SER A 76 29.22 -13.47 -32.59
N GLY A 77 29.14 -12.26 -32.04
CA GLY A 77 30.21 -11.25 -32.09
C GLY A 77 30.12 -10.25 -33.26
N THR A 78 29.13 -10.36 -34.16
CA THR A 78 28.83 -9.30 -35.14
C THR A 78 27.88 -8.26 -34.55
N ASP A 79 28.28 -6.99 -34.56
CA ASP A 79 27.43 -5.87 -34.13
C ASP A 79 26.41 -5.55 -35.22
N VAL A 80 25.26 -6.23 -35.16
CA VAL A 80 24.20 -6.14 -36.17
C VAL A 80 23.04 -5.32 -35.63
N ALA A 81 22.59 -4.36 -36.44
CA ALA A 81 21.37 -3.59 -36.15
C ALA A 81 20.18 -4.50 -35.85
N GLN A 82 19.31 -4.09 -34.92
CA GLN A 82 18.15 -4.89 -34.51
C GLN A 82 17.21 -5.16 -35.68
N GLY A 83 16.88 -6.44 -35.88
CA GLY A 83 15.87 -6.86 -36.84
C GLY A 83 14.45 -6.58 -36.36
N ILE A 84 13.48 -6.74 -37.27
CA ILE A 84 12.05 -6.48 -37.00
C ILE A 84 11.54 -7.32 -35.81
N LYS A 85 11.92 -8.60 -35.72
CA LYS A 85 11.55 -9.48 -34.61
C LYS A 85 12.01 -8.94 -33.26
N GLN A 86 13.25 -8.45 -33.17
CA GLN A 86 13.81 -7.90 -31.92
C GLN A 86 13.09 -6.63 -31.46
N VAL A 87 12.60 -5.82 -32.40
CA VAL A 87 11.78 -4.63 -32.11
C VAL A 87 10.42 -5.02 -31.52
N ILE A 88 9.93 -6.23 -31.81
CA ILE A 88 8.61 -6.71 -31.37
C ILE A 88 8.70 -7.48 -30.03
N GLU A 89 9.60 -8.46 -29.90
CA GLU A 89 9.53 -9.49 -28.85
C GLU A 89 10.06 -9.06 -27.47
N LYS A 90 10.94 -8.06 -27.40
CA LYS A 90 11.61 -7.69 -26.14
C LYS A 90 10.63 -7.10 -25.11
N LYS A 91 11.05 -7.05 -23.84
CA LYS A 91 10.33 -6.28 -22.79
C LYS A 91 10.12 -4.82 -23.20
N GLU A 92 11.11 -4.26 -23.89
CA GLU A 92 11.04 -2.93 -24.49
C GLU A 92 10.46 -2.89 -25.91
N GLY A 93 10.01 -4.03 -26.41
CA GLY A 93 9.42 -4.15 -27.73
C GLY A 93 8.02 -3.53 -27.83
N LEU A 94 7.53 -3.46 -29.06
CA LEU A 94 6.31 -2.74 -29.44
C LEU A 94 5.10 -3.07 -28.56
N PHE A 95 4.76 -4.35 -28.41
CA PHE A 95 3.53 -4.78 -27.72
C PHE A 95 3.51 -4.33 -26.25
N ARG A 96 4.61 -4.54 -25.51
CA ARG A 96 4.63 -4.26 -24.08
C ARG A 96 4.85 -2.79 -23.76
N LYS A 97 5.75 -2.12 -24.49
CA LYS A 97 6.19 -0.75 -24.18
C LYS A 97 5.32 0.33 -24.80
N HIS A 98 4.65 0.04 -25.91
CA HIS A 98 3.95 1.04 -26.72
C HIS A 98 2.49 0.72 -27.03
N MET A 99 2.03 -0.53 -26.86
CA MET A 99 0.61 -0.88 -26.96
C MET A 99 -0.03 -1.04 -25.59
N MET A 100 0.47 -1.96 -24.77
CA MET A 100 -0.07 -2.22 -23.42
C MET A 100 0.26 -1.10 -22.43
N GLY A 101 1.53 -0.68 -22.40
CA GLY A 101 1.96 0.53 -21.70
C GLY A 101 2.09 1.69 -22.68
N LYS A 102 1.67 2.89 -22.27
CA LYS A 102 1.88 4.13 -23.05
C LYS A 102 2.25 5.27 -22.11
N ARG A 103 3.03 6.23 -22.61
CA ARG A 103 3.10 7.54 -21.98
C ARG A 103 1.82 8.30 -22.33
N VAL A 104 1.24 8.98 -21.36
CA VAL A 104 -0.04 9.68 -21.49
C VAL A 104 0.14 11.18 -21.31
N ASN A 105 -0.71 11.95 -21.99
CA ASN A 105 -0.85 13.39 -21.75
C ASN A 105 -1.70 13.63 -20.48
N TYR A 106 -1.78 14.88 -20.04
CA TYR A 106 -2.61 15.30 -18.89
C TYR A 106 -2.31 14.50 -17.61
N ALA A 107 -1.02 14.29 -17.35
CA ALA A 107 -0.53 13.65 -16.15
C ALA A 107 0.58 14.49 -15.52
N ALA A 108 0.75 14.34 -14.22
CA ALA A 108 1.82 14.97 -13.45
C ALA A 108 2.45 13.93 -12.52
N ARG A 109 3.64 14.25 -12.00
CA ARG A 109 4.33 13.47 -10.98
C ARG A 109 5.00 14.42 -10.00
N SER A 110 4.92 14.11 -8.72
CA SER A 110 5.69 14.78 -7.67
C SER A 110 5.89 13.86 -6.49
N VAL A 111 6.84 14.23 -5.63
CA VAL A 111 6.97 13.67 -4.29
C VAL A 111 5.68 13.94 -3.51
N ILE A 112 5.26 12.98 -2.70
CA ILE A 112 4.13 13.15 -1.79
C ILE A 112 4.57 13.70 -0.44
N SER A 113 3.70 14.48 0.18
CA SER A 113 3.90 14.97 1.54
C SER A 113 2.63 14.77 2.35
N PRO A 114 2.75 14.53 3.66
CA PRO A 114 1.59 14.31 4.50
C PRO A 114 0.80 15.61 4.71
N ASP A 115 -0.52 15.46 4.88
CA ASP A 115 -1.43 16.55 5.27
C ASP A 115 -2.67 16.02 6.00
N PRO A 116 -2.85 16.29 7.32
CA PRO A 116 -4.04 15.89 8.08
C PRO A 116 -5.26 16.80 7.86
N TYR A 117 -5.11 17.95 7.19
CA TYR A 117 -6.18 18.95 7.07
C TYR A 117 -7.03 18.79 5.82
N ILE A 118 -6.56 18.03 4.82
CA ILE A 118 -7.36 17.66 3.66
C ILE A 118 -8.27 16.46 4.00
N SER A 119 -9.41 16.35 3.32
CA SER A 119 -10.27 15.17 3.47
C SER A 119 -9.53 13.89 3.04
N THR A 120 -9.90 12.76 3.64
CA THR A 120 -9.34 11.46 3.24
C THR A 120 -9.65 11.12 1.77
N SER A 121 -10.75 11.65 1.22
CA SER A 121 -11.18 11.52 -0.18
C SER A 121 -10.41 12.44 -1.14
N GLN A 122 -9.68 13.41 -0.59
CA GLN A 122 -9.02 14.45 -1.36
C GLN A 122 -7.52 14.20 -1.58
N ILE A 123 -7.00 14.88 -2.59
CA ILE A 123 -5.57 15.04 -2.81
C ILE A 123 -5.22 16.51 -2.99
N GLY A 124 -4.21 16.99 -2.28
CA GLY A 124 -3.74 18.36 -2.41
C GLY A 124 -2.89 18.53 -3.66
N VAL A 125 -3.36 19.39 -4.58
CA VAL A 125 -2.74 19.66 -5.87
C VAL A 125 -1.97 20.97 -5.81
N PRO A 126 -0.65 20.98 -6.08
CA PRO A 126 0.13 22.22 -6.20
C PRO A 126 -0.45 23.16 -7.25
N LEU A 127 -0.41 24.46 -6.95
CA LEU A 127 -0.90 25.51 -7.85
C LEU A 127 -0.27 25.44 -9.26
N ARG A 128 1.01 25.02 -9.34
CA ARG A 128 1.71 24.82 -10.60
C ARG A 128 1.02 23.77 -11.48
N PHE A 129 0.64 22.64 -10.90
CA PHE A 129 -0.06 21.58 -11.64
C PHE A 129 -1.48 22.02 -12.02
N ALA A 130 -2.18 22.70 -11.10
CA ALA A 130 -3.53 23.19 -11.36
C ALA A 130 -3.61 24.15 -12.57
N LYS A 131 -2.62 25.03 -12.74
CA LYS A 131 -2.55 25.96 -13.89
C LYS A 131 -2.14 25.29 -15.22
N THR A 132 -1.33 24.22 -15.16
CA THR A 132 -0.85 23.54 -16.36
C THR A 132 -1.83 22.48 -16.87
N LEU A 133 -2.43 21.69 -15.97
CA LEU A 133 -3.40 20.67 -16.34
C LEU A 133 -4.74 21.33 -16.67
N THR A 134 -5.28 21.01 -17.84
CA THR A 134 -6.55 21.56 -18.32
C THR A 134 -7.59 20.50 -18.59
N TYR A 135 -8.85 20.90 -18.50
CA TYR A 135 -10.01 20.11 -18.85
C TYR A 135 -10.81 20.80 -19.95
N PRO A 136 -11.14 20.10 -21.05
CA PRO A 136 -11.86 20.70 -22.17
C PRO A 136 -13.37 20.77 -21.90
N GLN A 137 -13.80 21.79 -21.16
CA GLN A 137 -15.18 22.01 -20.76
C GLN A 137 -16.02 22.55 -21.94
N PRO A 138 -17.07 21.84 -22.38
CA PRO A 138 -18.02 22.39 -23.35
C PRO A 138 -18.76 23.60 -22.78
N VAL A 139 -18.86 24.67 -23.57
CA VAL A 139 -19.62 25.86 -23.18
C VAL A 139 -21.10 25.61 -23.42
N THR A 140 -21.90 25.89 -22.40
CA THR A 140 -23.34 25.73 -22.37
C THR A 140 -23.97 26.96 -21.72
N PRO A 141 -25.29 27.19 -21.87
CA PRO A 141 -25.95 28.32 -21.20
C PRO A 141 -25.76 28.31 -19.67
N TRP A 142 -25.66 27.13 -19.04
CA TRP A 142 -25.56 26.96 -17.59
C TRP A 142 -24.19 27.35 -17.01
N ASN A 143 -23.11 27.16 -17.78
CA ASN A 143 -21.73 27.40 -17.31
C ASN A 143 -21.03 28.56 -18.04
N ALA A 144 -21.71 29.24 -18.97
CA ALA A 144 -21.11 30.29 -19.79
C ALA A 144 -20.50 31.41 -18.96
N GLU A 145 -21.13 31.79 -17.86
CA GLU A 145 -20.65 32.86 -16.99
C GLU A 145 -19.36 32.45 -16.26
N GLU A 146 -19.32 31.23 -15.71
CA GLU A 146 -18.09 30.67 -15.13
C GLU A 146 -16.99 30.62 -16.20
N MET A 147 -17.28 30.09 -17.39
CA MET A 147 -16.29 29.97 -18.47
C MET A 147 -15.78 31.31 -18.96
N ARG A 148 -16.62 32.36 -18.99
CA ARG A 148 -16.20 33.73 -19.31
C ARG A 148 -15.15 34.22 -18.33
N GLN A 149 -15.41 34.06 -17.03
CA GLN A 149 -14.48 34.49 -15.99
C GLN A 149 -13.14 33.77 -16.10
N LEU A 150 -13.15 32.46 -16.37
CA LEU A 150 -11.92 31.67 -16.53
C LEU A 150 -11.10 32.13 -17.74
N VAL A 151 -11.75 32.48 -18.87
CA VAL A 151 -11.07 33.02 -20.05
C VAL A 151 -10.48 34.40 -19.78
N ILE A 152 -11.18 35.26 -19.04
CA ILE A 152 -10.70 36.59 -18.63
C ILE A 152 -9.44 36.45 -17.76
N ASN A 153 -9.49 35.58 -16.73
CA ASN A 153 -8.37 35.29 -15.84
C ASN A 153 -7.14 34.80 -16.62
N GLY A 154 -7.35 34.01 -17.67
CA GLY A 154 -6.28 33.50 -18.54
C GLY A 154 -5.41 32.44 -17.86
N PRO A 155 -4.18 32.19 -18.36
CA PRO A 155 -3.36 31.07 -17.90
C PRO A 155 -2.63 31.31 -16.57
N ASP A 156 -2.36 32.57 -16.21
CA ASP A 156 -1.52 32.90 -15.06
C ASP A 156 -2.27 32.99 -13.74
N VAL A 157 -3.57 33.28 -13.77
CA VAL A 157 -4.43 33.42 -12.58
C VAL A 157 -5.29 32.16 -12.44
N HIS A 158 -5.21 31.50 -11.28
CA HIS A 158 -6.02 30.33 -10.96
C HIS A 158 -7.21 30.74 -10.08
N PRO A 159 -8.44 30.27 -10.35
CA PRO A 159 -8.83 29.43 -11.49
C PRO A 159 -8.92 30.23 -12.80
N GLY A 160 -8.38 29.67 -13.89
CA GLY A 160 -8.34 30.31 -15.21
C GLY A 160 -8.45 29.31 -16.36
N ALA A 161 -7.96 29.68 -17.54
CA ALA A 161 -7.98 28.84 -18.74
C ALA A 161 -6.77 29.10 -19.64
N ASN A 162 -6.31 28.06 -20.33
CA ASN A 162 -5.14 28.16 -21.22
C ASN A 162 -5.55 28.31 -22.70
N PHE A 163 -6.64 27.64 -23.11
CA PHE A 163 -7.07 27.63 -24.51
C PHE A 163 -8.59 27.75 -24.66
N VAL A 164 -9.02 28.28 -25.80
CA VAL A 164 -10.42 28.20 -26.27
C VAL A 164 -10.43 27.46 -27.61
N GLU A 165 -11.16 26.35 -27.66
CA GLU A 165 -11.42 25.58 -28.87
C GLU A 165 -12.66 26.14 -29.57
N SER A 166 -12.49 26.57 -30.81
CA SER A 166 -13.59 26.99 -31.69
C SER A 166 -14.38 25.78 -32.21
N GLU A 167 -15.56 26.00 -32.80
CA GLU A 167 -16.43 24.93 -33.32
C GLU A 167 -15.76 24.10 -34.44
N ASN A 168 -14.78 24.67 -35.13
CA ASN A 168 -13.97 23.99 -36.15
C ASN A 168 -12.76 23.21 -35.58
N GLY A 169 -12.59 23.16 -34.26
CA GLY A 169 -11.46 22.52 -33.59
C GLY A 169 -10.19 23.38 -33.50
N ARG A 170 -10.21 24.64 -33.97
CA ARG A 170 -9.06 25.54 -33.84
C ARG A 170 -8.87 25.97 -32.39
N LEU A 171 -7.67 25.72 -31.85
CA LEU A 171 -7.27 26.17 -30.51
C LEU A 171 -6.73 27.61 -30.56
N ILE A 172 -7.31 28.46 -29.73
CA ILE A 172 -6.86 29.83 -29.47
C ILE A 172 -6.10 29.83 -28.15
N ASP A 173 -4.79 30.08 -28.22
CA ASP A 173 -3.91 30.21 -27.06
C ASP A 173 -4.13 31.55 -26.35
N LEU A 174 -4.52 31.50 -25.07
CA LEU A 174 -4.82 32.68 -24.26
C LEU A 174 -3.55 33.32 -23.67
N SER A 175 -2.42 32.61 -23.62
CA SER A 175 -1.14 33.18 -23.13
C SER A 175 -0.61 34.28 -24.05
N LYS A 176 -0.96 34.21 -25.34
CA LYS A 176 -0.56 35.17 -26.37
C LYS A 176 -1.56 36.32 -26.54
N ARG A 177 -2.53 36.47 -25.62
CA ARG A 177 -3.63 37.45 -25.73
C ARG A 177 -3.62 38.44 -24.57
N SER A 178 -3.81 39.71 -24.90
CA SER A 178 -3.95 40.76 -23.89
C SER A 178 -5.26 40.59 -23.09
N PRO A 179 -5.37 41.16 -21.88
CA PRO A 179 -6.61 41.10 -21.09
C PRO A 179 -7.85 41.57 -21.86
N HIS A 180 -7.73 42.66 -22.62
CA HIS A 180 -8.81 43.17 -23.48
C HIS A 180 -9.21 42.17 -24.58
N GLN A 181 -8.24 41.49 -25.20
CA GLN A 181 -8.52 40.46 -26.20
C GLN A 181 -9.20 39.23 -25.57
N ARG A 182 -8.80 38.84 -24.36
CA ARG A 182 -9.43 37.75 -23.59
C ARG A 182 -10.87 38.08 -23.25
N GLU A 183 -11.14 39.31 -22.81
CA GLU A 183 -12.49 39.78 -22.54
C GLU A 183 -13.37 39.74 -23.80
N ALA A 184 -12.84 40.19 -24.95
CA ALA A 184 -13.55 40.10 -26.23
C ALA A 184 -13.89 38.64 -26.60
N ILE A 185 -12.94 37.72 -26.45
CA ILE A 185 -13.16 36.28 -26.71
C ILE A 185 -14.24 35.72 -25.76
N SER A 186 -14.20 36.08 -24.47
CA SER A 186 -15.16 35.60 -23.47
C SER A 186 -16.62 35.94 -23.84
N LYS A 187 -16.85 37.14 -24.39
CA LYS A 187 -18.19 37.58 -24.83
C LYS A 187 -18.72 36.76 -26.01
N THR A 188 -17.84 36.15 -26.80
CA THR A 188 -18.19 35.32 -27.97
C THR A 188 -18.37 33.84 -27.67
N LEU A 189 -18.25 33.37 -26.42
CA LEU A 189 -18.27 31.93 -26.13
C LEU A 189 -19.59 31.22 -26.50
N LEU A 190 -20.72 31.93 -26.43
CA LEU A 190 -22.03 31.42 -26.85
C LEU A 190 -22.40 31.80 -28.29
N THR A 191 -21.61 32.64 -28.96
CA THR A 191 -21.91 33.02 -30.34
C THR A 191 -21.51 31.90 -31.29
N ARG A 192 -22.41 31.55 -32.21
CA ARG A 192 -22.11 30.58 -33.28
C ARG A 192 -21.34 31.27 -34.39
N SER A 193 -20.27 30.64 -34.86
CA SER A 193 -19.58 31.11 -36.08
C SER A 193 -20.46 30.93 -37.32
N ALA A 194 -20.50 31.94 -38.20
CA ALA A 194 -21.20 31.85 -39.49
C ALA A 194 -20.65 30.70 -40.37
N SER A 195 -19.36 30.37 -40.24
CA SER A 195 -18.70 29.26 -40.93
C SER A 195 -19.07 27.87 -40.39
N ALA A 196 -19.82 27.79 -39.29
CA ALA A 196 -20.28 26.52 -38.71
C ALA A 196 -21.60 26.00 -39.34
N GLN A 197 -22.13 26.65 -40.38
CA GLN A 197 -23.40 26.28 -41.02
C GLN A 197 -23.41 24.92 -41.78
N GLY A 198 -22.30 24.15 -41.77
CA GLY A 198 -22.16 22.82 -42.38
C GLY A 198 -21.97 21.66 -41.38
N THR A 199 -21.03 20.75 -41.65
CA THR A 199 -20.71 19.50 -40.90
C THR A 199 -20.38 19.69 -39.40
N SER A 200 -20.26 20.94 -38.94
CA SER A 200 -20.05 21.33 -37.54
C SER A 200 -21.33 21.78 -36.81
N LYS A 201 -22.53 21.51 -37.37
CA LYS A 201 -23.83 21.93 -36.82
C LYS A 201 -24.05 21.63 -35.33
N ASN A 202 -23.41 20.58 -34.80
CA ASN A 202 -23.59 20.14 -33.41
C ASN A 202 -22.36 20.36 -32.50
N ARG A 203 -21.26 20.97 -32.97
CA ARG A 203 -20.08 21.22 -32.10
C ARG A 203 -20.21 22.57 -31.41
N VAL A 204 -20.07 22.57 -30.09
CA VAL A 204 -19.98 23.77 -29.26
C VAL A 204 -18.53 24.15 -29.03
N LYS A 205 -18.26 25.44 -28.77
CA LYS A 205 -16.94 25.89 -28.32
C LYS A 205 -16.59 25.22 -26.99
N ARG A 206 -15.30 24.96 -26.75
CA ARG A 206 -14.81 24.36 -25.51
C ARG A 206 -13.76 25.27 -24.89
N VAL A 207 -13.84 25.46 -23.58
CA VAL A 207 -12.82 26.19 -22.82
C VAL A 207 -11.95 25.17 -22.12
N TRP A 208 -10.65 25.22 -22.39
CA TRP A 208 -9.64 24.41 -21.71
C TRP A 208 -9.28 25.08 -20.39
N ARG A 209 -10.20 24.95 -19.43
CA ARG A 209 -10.08 25.49 -18.07
C ARG A 209 -9.00 24.75 -17.29
N HIS A 210 -8.38 25.42 -16.32
CA HIS A 210 -7.52 24.80 -15.32
C HIS A 210 -8.25 23.69 -14.54
N LEU A 211 -7.48 22.76 -13.99
CA LEU A 211 -7.94 21.83 -12.97
C LEU A 211 -8.36 22.62 -11.74
N LYS A 212 -9.61 22.46 -11.28
CA LYS A 212 -10.15 23.18 -10.12
C LYS A 212 -10.40 22.25 -8.93
N THR A 213 -10.59 22.84 -7.75
CA THR A 213 -11.02 22.07 -6.57
C THR A 213 -12.35 21.38 -6.87
N GLY A 214 -12.46 20.11 -6.49
CA GLY A 214 -13.62 19.27 -6.79
C GLY A 214 -13.52 18.48 -8.10
N ASP A 215 -12.53 18.71 -8.96
CA ASP A 215 -12.26 17.80 -10.09
C ASP A 215 -11.66 16.47 -9.61
N VAL A 216 -11.97 15.37 -10.29
CA VAL A 216 -11.39 14.06 -9.98
C VAL A 216 -10.07 13.83 -10.69
N VAL A 217 -9.11 13.23 -9.98
CA VAL A 217 -7.82 12.78 -10.50
C VAL A 217 -7.53 11.35 -10.06
N LEU A 218 -6.87 10.56 -10.90
CA LEU A 218 -6.41 9.22 -10.55
C LEU A 218 -4.99 9.31 -10.02
N MET A 219 -4.79 8.88 -8.79
CA MET A 219 -3.51 8.81 -8.12
C MET A 219 -2.95 7.39 -8.20
N ASN A 220 -1.67 7.26 -8.55
CA ASN A 220 -1.01 5.96 -8.72
C ASN A 220 0.40 5.98 -8.10
N ARG A 221 0.70 5.03 -7.22
CA ARG A 221 2.05 4.76 -6.72
C ARG A 221 2.64 3.53 -7.42
N GLN A 222 3.86 3.67 -7.93
CA GLN A 222 4.60 2.56 -8.54
C GLN A 222 5.46 1.85 -7.47
N PRO A 223 5.52 0.51 -7.46
CA PRO A 223 4.82 -0.45 -8.33
C PRO A 223 3.33 -0.64 -7.95
N THR A 224 2.46 -0.72 -8.96
CA THR A 224 1.02 -0.96 -8.79
C THR A 224 0.77 -2.47 -8.69
N LEU A 225 0.59 -3.00 -7.48
CA LEU A 225 0.41 -4.44 -7.23
C LEU A 225 -1.06 -4.87 -7.11
N HIS A 226 -1.96 -3.95 -6.79
CA HIS A 226 -3.39 -4.26 -6.66
C HIS A 226 -4.22 -3.05 -7.10
N LYS A 227 -5.51 -3.27 -7.36
CA LYS A 227 -6.44 -2.21 -7.80
C LYS A 227 -6.42 -0.98 -6.87
N PRO A 228 -6.45 -1.11 -5.52
CA PRO A 228 -6.33 0.06 -4.64
C PRO A 228 -5.03 0.87 -4.72
N SER A 229 -4.00 0.39 -5.44
CA SER A 229 -2.79 1.19 -5.71
C SER A 229 -3.00 2.23 -6.82
N ILE A 230 -4.17 2.23 -7.49
CA ILE A 230 -4.65 3.30 -8.36
C ILE A 230 -6.09 3.68 -8.00
N MET A 231 -6.28 4.87 -7.42
CA MET A 231 -7.60 5.32 -6.96
C MET A 231 -7.89 6.75 -7.41
N ALA A 232 -9.17 7.03 -7.55
CA ALA A 232 -9.66 8.37 -7.81
C ALA A 232 -9.79 9.17 -6.51
N HIS A 233 -9.28 10.39 -6.54
CA HIS A 233 -9.38 11.38 -5.47
C HIS A 233 -9.96 12.67 -6.02
N THR A 234 -10.71 13.40 -5.19
CA THR A 234 -11.11 14.76 -5.51
C THR A 234 -9.94 15.72 -5.28
N ALA A 235 -9.62 16.55 -6.26
CA ALA A 235 -8.56 17.53 -6.17
C ALA A 235 -8.92 18.65 -5.20
N ARG A 236 -7.99 19.00 -4.31
CA ARG A 236 -8.02 20.21 -3.50
C ARG A 236 -6.84 21.08 -3.92
N VAL A 237 -7.10 22.20 -4.60
CA VAL A 237 -6.00 23.07 -5.06
C VAL A 237 -5.40 23.81 -3.87
N LEU A 238 -4.09 23.66 -3.69
CA LEU A 238 -3.32 24.32 -2.64
C LEU A 238 -2.98 25.74 -3.10
N THR A 239 -3.49 26.73 -2.39
CA THR A 239 -3.33 28.15 -2.75
C THR A 239 -1.95 28.70 -2.44
N ASN A 240 -1.25 28.12 -1.46
CA ASN A 240 0.08 28.56 -1.06
C ASN A 240 1.13 28.15 -2.12
N PRO A 241 1.79 29.11 -2.81
CA PRO A 241 2.77 28.80 -3.83
C PRO A 241 4.02 28.07 -3.31
N LYS A 242 4.28 28.06 -2.00
CA LYS A 242 5.41 27.31 -1.41
C LYS A 242 5.15 25.80 -1.39
N MET A 243 3.89 25.37 -1.47
CA MET A 243 3.52 23.95 -1.51
C MET A 243 3.68 23.40 -2.94
N GLN A 244 4.86 22.85 -3.23
CA GLN A 244 5.21 22.32 -4.55
C GLN A 244 5.05 20.79 -4.67
N THR A 245 4.74 20.11 -3.57
CA THR A 245 4.55 18.65 -3.48
C THR A 245 3.07 18.29 -3.46
N ILE A 246 2.75 17.08 -3.94
CA ILE A 246 1.39 16.54 -3.83
C ILE A 246 1.13 16.24 -2.35
N ARG A 247 0.00 16.70 -1.80
CA ARG A 247 -0.35 16.47 -0.39
C ARG A 247 -1.37 15.35 -0.25
N MET A 248 -1.13 14.42 0.66
CA MET A 248 -1.99 13.24 0.86
C MET A 248 -2.29 13.02 2.35
N HIS A 249 -3.53 12.63 2.64
CA HIS A 249 -3.95 12.25 3.98
C HIS A 249 -3.40 10.87 4.40
N TYR A 250 -3.05 10.71 5.67
CA TYR A 250 -2.45 9.49 6.25
C TYR A 250 -3.29 8.21 6.06
N ALA A 251 -4.62 8.36 6.02
CA ALA A 251 -5.55 7.24 5.85
C ALA A 251 -5.35 6.45 4.54
N ASN A 252 -4.69 7.06 3.55
CA ASN A 252 -4.39 6.46 2.25
C ASN A 252 -2.96 5.87 2.18
N CYS A 253 -2.16 5.93 3.25
CA CYS A 253 -0.80 5.39 3.23
C CYS A 253 -0.78 3.88 3.02
N ASN A 254 -1.62 3.14 3.74
CA ASN A 254 -1.70 1.69 3.61
C ASN A 254 -2.15 1.24 2.22
N THR A 255 -3.06 1.99 1.57
CA THR A 255 -3.58 1.65 0.24
C THR A 255 -2.51 1.75 -0.85
N PHE A 256 -1.62 2.74 -0.74
CA PHE A 256 -0.51 2.92 -1.69
C PHE A 256 0.79 2.24 -1.22
N ASN A 257 0.81 1.69 0.00
CA ASN A 257 2.01 1.24 0.70
C ASN A 257 3.09 2.35 0.76
N ALA A 258 2.66 3.57 1.07
CA ALA A 258 3.48 4.79 1.07
C ALA A 258 3.90 5.21 2.48
N ASP A 259 5.11 5.74 2.64
CA ASP A 259 5.71 6.11 3.94
C ASP A 259 6.28 7.53 4.02
N PHE A 260 6.11 8.34 2.97
CA PHE A 260 6.52 9.77 2.91
C PHE A 260 8.03 10.03 3.07
N ASP A 261 8.89 9.09 2.66
CA ASP A 261 10.35 9.24 2.75
C ASP A 261 11.01 9.84 1.49
N GLY A 262 10.21 10.22 0.49
CA GLY A 262 10.68 10.62 -0.85
C GLY A 262 9.91 9.98 -1.99
N ASP A 263 8.96 9.09 -1.66
CA ASP A 263 8.01 8.48 -2.58
C ASP A 263 7.41 9.48 -3.60
N GLU A 264 7.44 9.08 -4.88
CA GLU A 264 6.78 9.79 -5.97
C GLU A 264 5.46 9.11 -6.35
N MET A 265 4.42 9.91 -6.59
CA MET A 265 3.15 9.43 -7.14
C MET A 265 2.80 10.12 -8.45
N ASN A 266 2.20 9.35 -9.36
CA ASN A 266 1.64 9.88 -10.60
C ASN A 266 0.20 10.34 -10.35
N MET A 267 -0.16 11.45 -10.97
CA MET A 267 -1.51 12.00 -11.05
C MET A 267 -1.94 11.97 -12.51
N HIS A 268 -3.07 11.34 -12.80
CA HIS A 268 -3.68 11.33 -14.13
C HIS A 268 -5.00 12.10 -14.09
N PHE A 269 -5.20 13.02 -15.03
CA PHE A 269 -6.38 13.87 -15.07
C PHE A 269 -7.33 13.45 -16.20
N PRO A 270 -8.46 12.79 -15.91
CA PRO A 270 -9.44 12.37 -16.90
C PRO A 270 -9.96 13.53 -17.76
N GLN A 271 -10.13 13.31 -19.06
CA GLN A 271 -10.40 14.36 -20.05
C GLN A 271 -11.82 14.38 -20.62
N ASN A 272 -12.70 13.47 -20.17
CA ASN A 272 -14.09 13.41 -20.59
C ASN A 272 -15.02 13.07 -19.41
N GLU A 273 -16.31 13.33 -19.56
CA GLU A 273 -17.29 13.12 -18.48
C GLU A 273 -17.51 11.63 -18.16
N LEU A 274 -17.34 10.72 -19.13
CA LEU A 274 -17.48 9.28 -18.90
C LEU A 274 -16.40 8.79 -17.93
N ALA A 275 -15.13 9.10 -18.20
CA ALA A 275 -14.01 8.74 -17.33
C ALA A 275 -14.09 9.46 -15.98
N ARG A 276 -14.62 10.69 -15.93
CA ARG A 276 -14.91 11.35 -14.64
C ARG A 276 -15.98 10.59 -13.85
N SER A 277 -17.06 10.16 -14.50
CA SER A 277 -18.12 9.37 -13.87
C SER A 277 -17.59 8.04 -13.32
N GLU A 278 -16.79 7.31 -14.10
CA GLU A 278 -16.13 6.07 -13.64
C GLU A 278 -15.20 6.36 -12.46
N ALA A 279 -14.46 7.46 -12.49
CA ALA A 279 -13.58 7.85 -11.40
C ALA A 279 -14.36 8.21 -10.12
N TYR A 280 -15.47 8.96 -10.22
CA TYR A 280 -16.30 9.32 -9.06
C TYR A 280 -17.06 8.14 -8.46
N ASN A 281 -17.50 7.18 -9.29
CA ASN A 281 -18.44 6.15 -8.85
C ASN A 281 -17.81 4.77 -8.69
N ILE A 282 -16.78 4.43 -9.47
CA ILE A 282 -16.19 3.08 -9.47
C ILE A 282 -14.80 3.10 -8.82
N ALA A 283 -13.91 3.97 -9.30
CA ALA A 283 -12.52 4.02 -8.83
C ALA A 283 -12.31 4.94 -7.62
N CYS A 284 -13.37 5.56 -7.11
CA CYS A 284 -13.32 6.46 -5.96
C CYS A 284 -12.73 5.75 -4.75
N ASN A 285 -11.82 6.42 -4.06
CA ASN A 285 -11.13 5.85 -2.91
C ASN A 285 -12.07 5.50 -1.74
N ASP A 286 -13.25 6.13 -1.65
CA ASP A 286 -14.27 5.81 -0.65
C ASP A 286 -14.88 4.43 -0.88
N ASN A 287 -15.10 4.07 -2.15
CA ASN A 287 -15.57 2.74 -2.54
C ASN A 287 -14.46 1.68 -2.45
N GLN A 288 -13.19 2.09 -2.32
CA GLN A 288 -12.04 1.21 -2.10
C GLN A 288 -11.64 1.16 -0.60
N TYR A 289 -12.62 1.26 0.31
CA TYR A 289 -12.40 1.12 1.75
C TYR A 289 -11.94 -0.29 2.13
N ILE A 290 -12.49 -1.32 1.47
CA ILE A 290 -12.26 -2.75 1.73
C ILE A 290 -11.39 -3.36 0.62
N VAL A 291 -10.52 -4.30 0.97
CA VAL A 291 -9.72 -5.07 0.00
C VAL A 291 -10.52 -6.26 -0.55
N PRO A 292 -10.48 -6.52 -1.87
CA PRO A 292 -11.17 -7.68 -2.47
C PRO A 292 -10.60 -9.04 -2.06
N THR A 293 -9.44 -9.10 -1.41
CA THR A 293 -8.77 -10.37 -1.05
C THR A 293 -9.52 -11.15 0.03
N ASP A 294 -9.96 -10.46 1.08
CA ASP A 294 -10.55 -11.08 2.27
C ASP A 294 -11.68 -10.24 2.89
N GLY A 295 -12.09 -9.15 2.24
CA GLY A 295 -13.13 -8.26 2.77
C GLY A 295 -12.64 -7.39 3.95
N SER A 296 -11.33 -7.32 4.21
CA SER A 296 -10.80 -6.48 5.30
C SER A 296 -10.66 -5.00 4.93
N PRO A 297 -10.92 -4.07 5.87
CA PRO A 297 -10.66 -2.64 5.66
C PRO A 297 -9.18 -2.34 5.41
N LEU A 298 -8.91 -1.52 4.39
CA LEU A 298 -7.56 -1.08 3.99
C LEU A 298 -7.24 0.34 4.46
N ARG A 299 -8.26 1.21 4.57
CA ARG A 299 -8.14 2.61 4.98
C ARG A 299 -8.45 2.77 6.47
N GLY A 300 -7.73 3.66 7.14
CA GLY A 300 -7.96 3.99 8.54
C GLY A 300 -6.88 4.92 9.10
N LEU A 301 -7.13 5.49 10.27
CA LEU A 301 -6.15 6.38 10.91
C LEU A 301 -4.99 5.59 11.52
N ILE A 302 -3.83 6.22 11.61
CA ILE A 302 -2.57 5.60 12.01
C ILE A 302 -1.81 6.46 13.02
N GLN A 303 -0.85 5.86 13.73
CA GLN A 303 0.14 6.56 14.58
C GLN A 303 -0.51 7.55 15.56
N ASP A 304 -0.16 8.83 15.49
CA ASP A 304 -0.60 9.92 16.37
C ASP A 304 -2.12 9.98 16.58
N HIS A 305 -2.90 9.68 15.54
CA HIS A 305 -4.36 9.64 15.63
C HIS A 305 -4.85 8.53 16.55
N VAL A 306 -4.15 7.39 16.58
CA VAL A 306 -4.44 6.27 17.49
C VAL A 306 -4.15 6.67 18.93
N ASP A 307 -2.99 7.26 19.19
CA ASP A 307 -2.62 7.70 20.55
C ASP A 307 -3.56 8.81 21.06
N SER A 308 -3.90 9.76 20.18
CA SER A 308 -4.83 10.85 20.48
C SER A 308 -6.25 10.31 20.75
N GLY A 309 -6.73 9.35 19.95
CA GLY A 309 -8.03 8.71 20.16
C GLY A 309 -8.15 8.03 21.52
N VAL A 310 -7.11 7.31 21.94
CA VAL A 310 -7.10 6.67 23.27
C VAL A 310 -7.03 7.71 24.39
N LYS A 311 -6.15 8.71 24.29
CA LYS A 311 -6.07 9.80 25.28
C LYS A 311 -7.37 10.59 25.38
N LEU A 312 -8.06 10.85 24.28
CA LEU A 312 -9.33 11.56 24.28
C LEU A 312 -10.42 10.72 24.94
N THR A 313 -10.49 9.44 24.62
CA THR A 313 -11.60 8.57 25.05
C THR A 313 -11.38 7.90 26.40
N GLN A 314 -10.24 8.13 27.06
CA GLN A 314 -10.02 7.71 28.44
C GLN A 314 -11.07 8.27 29.40
N ARG A 315 -11.44 7.48 30.41
CA ARG A 315 -12.42 7.86 31.43
C ARG A 315 -12.05 9.14 32.20
N ASP A 316 -10.77 9.38 32.42
CA ASP A 316 -10.26 10.53 33.18
C ASP A 316 -10.18 11.83 32.36
N THR A 317 -10.55 11.79 31.07
CA THR A 317 -10.49 12.94 30.18
C THR A 317 -11.78 13.76 30.23
N PHE A 318 -11.69 14.89 30.94
CA PHE A 318 -12.75 15.90 31.01
C PHE A 318 -12.37 17.16 30.23
N LEU A 319 -13.37 17.75 29.57
CA LEU A 319 -13.23 18.89 28.68
C LEU A 319 -14.13 20.03 29.16
N THR A 320 -13.59 21.24 29.15
CA THR A 320 -14.39 22.46 29.33
C THR A 320 -15.27 22.69 28.11
N LYS A 321 -16.31 23.53 28.27
CA LYS A 321 -17.21 23.89 27.19
C LYS A 321 -16.47 24.40 25.95
N ASP A 322 -15.47 25.26 26.13
CA ASP A 322 -14.72 25.87 25.03
C ASP A 322 -13.90 24.84 24.26
N MET A 323 -13.24 23.92 24.96
CA MET A 323 -12.51 22.81 24.33
C MET A 323 -13.45 21.88 23.57
N TYR A 324 -14.58 21.49 24.18
CA TYR A 324 -15.59 20.65 23.54
C TYR A 324 -16.11 21.28 22.24
N MET A 325 -16.50 22.56 22.29
CA MET A 325 -17.00 23.28 21.11
C MET A 325 -15.93 23.44 20.02
N GLN A 326 -14.68 23.75 20.40
CA GLN A 326 -13.58 23.88 19.46
C GLN A 326 -13.29 22.57 18.74
N LEU A 327 -13.27 21.45 19.47
CA LEU A 327 -13.06 20.12 18.89
C LEU A 327 -14.16 19.74 17.90
N LEU A 328 -15.43 20.00 18.25
CA LEU A 328 -16.56 19.75 17.36
C LEU A 328 -16.55 20.64 16.11
N TYR A 329 -16.23 21.92 16.26
CA TYR A 329 -16.16 22.83 15.14
C TYR A 329 -15.07 22.42 14.14
N ASN A 330 -13.91 21.95 14.61
CA ASN A 330 -12.86 21.43 13.72
C ASN A 330 -13.28 20.15 13.00
N ALA A 331 -14.01 19.26 13.66
CA ALA A 331 -14.57 18.08 13.03
C ALA A 331 -15.64 18.46 11.99
N TRP A 332 -16.53 19.41 12.29
CA TRP A 332 -17.58 19.87 11.37
C TRP A 332 -17.02 20.60 10.16
N ALA A 333 -16.05 21.51 10.36
CA ALA A 333 -15.36 22.22 9.28
C ALA A 333 -14.62 21.29 8.31
N SER A 334 -14.52 19.99 8.64
CA SER A 334 -14.00 18.98 7.74
C SER A 334 -14.94 18.51 6.64
N MET A 335 -16.22 18.73 6.82
CA MET A 335 -17.28 18.20 5.99
C MET A 335 -17.62 19.27 4.94
N GLU A 336 -16.81 19.36 3.87
CA GLU A 336 -16.95 20.40 2.83
C GLU A 336 -18.28 20.30 2.05
N ASP A 337 -18.95 19.14 2.03
CA ASP A 337 -20.24 18.91 1.35
C ASP A 337 -21.48 19.05 2.28
N ALA A 338 -21.27 19.36 3.56
CA ALA A 338 -22.36 19.76 4.44
C ALA A 338 -22.75 21.20 4.05
N GLY A 339 -23.69 21.33 3.11
CA GLY A 339 -24.19 22.62 2.64
C GLY A 339 -24.49 23.58 3.78
N ALA A 340 -24.48 24.88 3.52
CA ALA A 340 -24.69 25.95 4.51
C ALA A 340 -25.95 25.77 5.40
N GLU A 341 -26.87 24.88 5.03
CA GLU A 341 -28.03 24.45 5.82
C GLU A 341 -27.67 23.63 7.09
N MET A 342 -26.46 23.07 7.19
CA MET A 342 -25.94 22.41 8.40
C MET A 342 -25.35 23.38 9.46
N ALA A 343 -25.70 24.67 9.41
CA ALA A 343 -25.13 25.71 10.29
C ALA A 343 -25.40 25.52 11.80
N HIS A 344 -26.29 24.61 12.20
CA HIS A 344 -26.55 24.31 13.61
C HIS A 344 -25.85 23.02 14.06
N ILE A 345 -24.72 23.17 14.77
CA ILE A 345 -24.02 22.06 15.42
C ILE A 345 -24.82 21.64 16.66
N GLU A 346 -25.47 20.49 16.57
CA GLU A 346 -26.14 19.89 17.73
C GLU A 346 -25.11 19.37 18.74
N THR A 347 -25.34 19.68 20.01
CA THR A 347 -24.44 19.29 21.11
C THR A 347 -25.18 18.43 22.12
N VAL A 348 -24.43 17.61 22.85
CA VAL A 348 -24.97 16.77 23.92
C VAL A 348 -24.87 17.51 25.26
N PRO A 349 -25.77 17.23 26.22
CA PRO A 349 -25.66 17.79 27.56
C PRO A 349 -24.35 17.36 28.24
N PRO A 350 -23.77 18.20 29.11
CA PRO A 350 -22.54 17.89 29.84
C PRO A 350 -22.72 16.68 30.76
N ALA A 351 -21.69 15.86 30.89
CA ALA A 351 -21.70 14.70 31.81
C ALA A 351 -21.66 15.13 33.28
N ILE A 352 -21.00 16.25 33.59
CA ILE A 352 -20.91 16.81 34.94
C ILE A 352 -21.47 18.23 34.91
N LEU A 353 -22.43 18.50 35.80
CA LEU A 353 -23.06 19.83 35.95
C LEU A 353 -22.48 20.65 37.11
N LYS A 354 -21.99 19.99 38.17
CA LYS A 354 -21.42 20.61 39.36
C LYS A 354 -20.18 19.80 39.81
N PRO A 355 -19.12 20.42 40.37
CA PRO A 355 -18.98 21.85 40.67
C PRO A 355 -18.77 22.72 39.42
N GLU A 356 -18.23 22.14 38.35
CA GLU A 356 -18.02 22.79 37.06
C GLU A 356 -18.70 22.00 35.94
N VAL A 357 -19.06 22.69 34.86
CA VAL A 357 -19.73 22.06 33.72
C VAL A 357 -18.68 21.44 32.80
N LEU A 358 -18.65 20.11 32.75
CA LEU A 358 -17.64 19.34 32.02
C LEU A 358 -18.26 18.28 31.12
N TRP A 359 -17.65 18.10 29.95
CA TRP A 359 -17.93 17.03 29.00
C TRP A 359 -16.83 15.97 29.07
N THR A 360 -17.16 14.73 28.68
CA THR A 360 -16.14 13.69 28.50
C THR A 360 -15.66 13.65 27.06
N GLY A 361 -14.46 13.11 26.80
CA GLY A 361 -14.01 12.91 25.42
C GLY A 361 -14.87 11.91 24.63
N LYS A 362 -15.53 10.95 25.30
CA LYS A 362 -16.52 10.04 24.67
C LYS A 362 -17.75 10.79 24.12
N GLN A 363 -18.18 11.86 24.81
CA GLN A 363 -19.27 12.72 24.34
C GLN A 363 -18.91 13.50 23.07
N VAL A 364 -17.63 13.81 22.85
CA VAL A 364 -17.16 14.43 21.60
C VAL A 364 -17.39 13.48 20.43
N ILE A 365 -16.96 12.22 20.56
CA ILE A 365 -17.17 11.18 19.52
C ILE A 365 -18.65 11.00 19.21
N THR A 366 -19.48 10.92 20.27
CA THR A 366 -20.94 10.83 20.15
C THR A 366 -21.52 11.99 19.35
N SER A 367 -21.08 13.22 19.63
CA SER A 367 -21.58 14.41 18.95
C SER A 367 -21.17 14.44 17.47
N VAL A 368 -19.93 14.03 17.15
CA VAL A 368 -19.47 13.91 15.75
C VAL A 368 -20.26 12.86 14.99
N LEU A 369 -20.53 11.70 15.61
CA LEU A 369 -21.32 10.65 14.97
C LEU A 369 -22.77 11.09 14.72
N LYS A 370 -23.41 11.74 15.70
CA LYS A 370 -24.77 12.29 15.55
C LYS A 370 -24.86 13.37 14.47
N LEU A 371 -23.83 14.21 14.35
CA LEU A 371 -23.74 15.22 13.29
C LEU A 371 -23.73 14.59 11.89
N LEU A 372 -22.93 13.53 11.71
CA LEU A 372 -22.82 12.82 10.43
C LEU A 372 -24.06 11.98 10.08
N THR A 373 -24.77 11.48 11.09
CA THR A 373 -25.91 10.58 10.94
C THR A 373 -27.25 11.28 11.16
N LYS A 374 -27.28 12.61 11.08
CA LYS A 374 -28.49 13.40 11.29
C LYS A 374 -29.61 12.96 10.34
N GLY A 375 -30.75 12.60 10.90
CA GLY A 375 -31.91 12.11 10.15
C GLY A 375 -31.86 10.63 9.77
N LEU A 376 -30.78 9.91 10.12
CA LEU A 376 -30.65 8.47 9.93
C LEU A 376 -30.89 7.71 11.24
N PRO A 377 -31.31 6.44 11.19
CA PRO A 377 -31.40 5.61 12.39
C PRO A 377 -30.02 5.44 13.06
N PRO A 378 -29.95 5.39 14.40
CA PRO A 378 -28.69 5.41 15.12
C PRO A 378 -27.91 4.09 15.03
N LEU A 379 -26.62 4.15 15.36
CA LEU A 379 -25.71 3.01 15.36
C LEU A 379 -25.67 2.32 16.72
N ASN A 380 -25.72 0.99 16.70
CA ASN A 380 -25.47 0.11 17.84
C ASN A 380 -24.27 -0.79 17.53
N LEU A 381 -23.34 -0.94 18.47
CA LEU A 381 -22.15 -1.77 18.28
C LEU A 381 -21.62 -2.29 19.62
N ASP A 382 -21.31 -3.59 19.64
CA ASP A 382 -20.49 -4.21 20.68
C ASP A 382 -19.15 -4.63 20.07
N SER A 383 -18.07 -4.07 20.59
CA SER A 383 -16.71 -4.32 20.10
C SER A 383 -15.71 -4.35 21.26
N LYS A 384 -14.43 -4.60 20.94
CA LYS A 384 -13.34 -4.65 21.91
C LYS A 384 -12.16 -3.84 21.41
N SER A 385 -11.50 -3.15 22.34
CA SER A 385 -10.20 -2.54 22.09
C SER A 385 -9.08 -3.60 22.07
N LYS A 386 -7.91 -3.25 21.55
CA LYS A 386 -6.69 -4.08 21.63
C LYS A 386 -6.10 -4.12 23.04
N ILE A 387 -6.35 -3.08 23.84
CA ILE A 387 -5.84 -2.99 25.20
C ILE A 387 -6.59 -4.01 26.08
N LYS A 388 -5.84 -4.80 26.85
CA LYS A 388 -6.41 -5.78 27.78
C LYS A 388 -7.03 -5.11 28.99
N GLY A 389 -8.14 -5.63 29.49
CA GLY A 389 -8.85 -5.11 30.67
C GLY A 389 -7.97 -5.01 31.92
N ASP A 390 -7.10 -6.00 32.14
CA ASP A 390 -6.22 -6.07 33.32
C ASP A 390 -5.34 -4.82 33.50
N LEU A 391 -5.01 -4.12 32.40
CA LEU A 391 -4.16 -2.92 32.40
C LEU A 391 -4.86 -1.68 32.97
N TYR A 392 -6.19 -1.65 32.94
CA TYR A 392 -7.01 -0.57 33.50
C TYR A 392 -7.46 -0.87 34.95
N GLY A 393 -7.18 -2.07 35.45
CA GLY A 393 -7.61 -2.56 36.76
C GLY A 393 -8.90 -3.40 36.71
N LEU A 394 -9.10 -4.25 37.72
CA LEU A 394 -10.19 -5.24 37.79
C LEU A 394 -11.62 -4.64 37.71
N SER A 395 -11.78 -3.37 38.09
CA SER A 395 -13.07 -2.68 38.08
C SER A 395 -13.33 -1.87 36.81
N ASN A 396 -12.35 -1.77 35.90
CA ASN A 396 -12.39 -0.83 34.80
C ASN A 396 -12.46 -1.53 33.43
N ASN A 397 -13.68 -1.66 32.92
CA ASN A 397 -13.97 -2.38 31.68
C ASN A 397 -13.80 -1.53 30.41
N GLU A 398 -12.84 -0.60 30.38
CA GLU A 398 -12.56 0.28 29.24
C GLU A 398 -12.05 -0.47 27.99
N HIS A 399 -11.77 -1.77 28.10
CA HIS A 399 -11.44 -2.62 26.97
C HIS A 399 -12.66 -3.03 26.13
N ILE A 400 -13.87 -2.91 26.69
CA ILE A 400 -15.15 -3.23 26.01
C ILE A 400 -15.70 -1.92 25.44
N VAL A 401 -15.95 -1.91 24.13
CA VAL A 401 -16.45 -0.74 23.40
C VAL A 401 -17.93 -0.93 23.12
N ILE A 402 -18.77 -0.01 23.61
CA ILE A 402 -20.22 -0.11 23.51
C ILE A 402 -20.78 1.18 22.92
N PHE A 403 -21.44 1.06 21.77
CA PHE A 403 -22.29 2.09 21.20
C PHE A 403 -23.75 1.70 21.35
N ARG A 404 -24.57 2.60 21.87
CA ARG A 404 -26.03 2.47 21.90
C ARG A 404 -26.68 3.75 21.45
N ASP A 405 -27.63 3.63 20.52
CA ASP A 405 -28.36 4.75 19.94
C ASP A 405 -27.44 5.90 19.46
N GLY A 406 -26.29 5.55 18.88
CA GLY A 406 -25.30 6.50 18.37
C GLY A 406 -24.44 7.17 19.45
N GLU A 407 -24.49 6.72 20.70
CA GLU A 407 -23.69 7.22 21.81
C GLU A 407 -22.60 6.24 22.23
N LEU A 408 -21.37 6.74 22.40
CA LEU A 408 -20.26 5.98 22.97
C LEU A 408 -20.38 5.96 24.49
N LEU A 409 -20.91 4.86 25.02
CA LEU A 409 -21.17 4.71 26.46
C LEU A 409 -19.94 4.22 27.23
N GLN A 410 -19.17 3.31 26.64
CA GLN A 410 -18.05 2.64 27.29
C GLN A 410 -16.93 2.32 26.31
N GLY A 411 -15.70 2.35 26.80
CA GLY A 411 -14.53 1.83 26.09
C GLY A 411 -13.65 2.90 25.47
N VAL A 412 -12.35 2.62 25.42
CA VAL A 412 -11.38 3.44 24.69
C VAL A 412 -11.36 3.07 23.22
N LEU A 413 -11.23 4.08 22.36
CA LEU A 413 -11.10 3.89 20.92
C LEU A 413 -9.62 3.87 20.54
N ASP A 414 -9.17 2.73 20.04
CA ASP A 414 -7.80 2.53 19.54
C ASP A 414 -7.81 2.11 18.05
N LYS A 415 -6.68 1.59 17.56
CA LYS A 415 -6.53 1.16 16.16
C LYS A 415 -7.61 0.15 15.73
N SER A 416 -8.17 -0.65 16.65
CA SER A 416 -9.23 -1.61 16.31
C SER A 416 -10.53 -0.95 15.84
N GLN A 417 -10.77 0.31 16.23
CA GLN A 417 -12.07 0.97 16.01
C GLN A 417 -12.07 1.88 14.79
N PHE A 418 -10.99 2.62 14.55
CA PHE A 418 -10.88 3.59 13.45
C PHE A 418 -9.62 3.42 12.59
N GLY A 419 -8.79 2.42 12.88
CA GLY A 419 -7.74 1.98 11.98
C GLY A 419 -8.27 1.06 10.88
N ALA A 420 -7.37 0.55 10.05
CA ALA A 420 -7.66 -0.51 9.07
C ALA A 420 -7.89 -1.83 9.82
N SER A 421 -9.10 -2.04 10.35
CA SER A 421 -9.45 -3.18 11.21
C SER A 421 -10.92 -3.59 11.01
N MET A 422 -11.18 -4.89 10.92
CA MET A 422 -12.53 -5.43 10.75
C MET A 422 -13.38 -5.23 12.01
N TYR A 423 -14.70 -5.06 11.83
CA TYR A 423 -15.69 -4.94 12.91
C TYR A 423 -15.45 -3.80 13.92
N GLY A 424 -14.60 -2.84 13.57
CA GLY A 424 -14.44 -1.59 14.30
C GLY A 424 -15.57 -0.61 14.02
N MET A 425 -15.67 0.44 14.83
CA MET A 425 -16.64 1.53 14.68
C MET A 425 -16.73 2.09 13.24
N VAL A 426 -15.60 2.39 12.58
CA VAL A 426 -15.63 2.96 11.21
C VAL A 426 -16.15 1.94 10.19
N HIS A 427 -15.79 0.67 10.35
CA HIS A 427 -16.30 -0.39 9.48
C HIS A 427 -17.80 -0.63 9.71
N ALA A 428 -18.26 -0.56 10.97
CA ALA A 428 -19.69 -0.59 11.28
C ALA A 428 -20.44 0.59 10.62
N CYS A 429 -19.87 1.81 10.64
CA CYS A 429 -20.42 2.95 9.91
C CYS A 429 -20.44 2.72 8.38
N TYR A 430 -19.37 2.13 7.81
CA TYR A 430 -19.34 1.78 6.39
C TYR A 430 -20.46 0.81 6.03
N GLU A 431 -20.69 -0.21 6.86
CA GLU A 431 -21.73 -1.20 6.61
C GLU A 431 -23.14 -0.60 6.72
N VAL A 432 -23.40 0.21 7.74
CA VAL A 432 -24.74 0.70 8.02
C VAL A 432 -25.11 1.91 7.16
N TYR A 433 -24.16 2.82 6.95
CA TYR A 433 -24.39 4.14 6.34
C TYR A 433 -23.72 4.32 4.97
N GLY A 434 -22.84 3.39 4.57
CA GLY A 434 -22.16 3.40 3.28
C GLY A 434 -20.80 4.11 3.27
N ALA A 435 -20.13 4.00 2.13
CA ALA A 435 -18.76 4.43 1.91
C ALA A 435 -18.52 5.93 2.21
N ARG A 436 -19.46 6.79 1.78
CA ARG A 436 -19.28 8.24 1.89
C ARG A 436 -19.26 8.72 3.35
N ILE A 437 -20.24 8.29 4.15
CA ILE A 437 -20.33 8.68 5.56
C ILE A 437 -19.15 8.13 6.35
N ALA A 438 -18.66 6.92 6.03
CA ALA A 438 -17.45 6.38 6.65
C ALA A 438 -16.18 7.19 6.32
N ALA A 439 -16.04 7.67 5.08
CA ALA A 439 -14.92 8.52 4.67
C ALA A 439 -14.95 9.91 5.32
N ASP A 440 -16.14 10.52 5.41
CA ASP A 440 -16.35 11.78 6.12
C ASP A 440 -16.09 11.60 7.62
N PHE A 441 -16.49 10.46 8.19
CA PHE A 441 -16.20 10.13 9.58
C PHE A 441 -14.71 9.99 9.86
N LEU A 442 -13.96 9.28 9.00
CA LEU A 442 -12.50 9.21 9.10
C LEU A 442 -11.84 10.59 9.00
N SER A 443 -12.34 11.45 8.12
CA SER A 443 -11.83 12.82 7.96
C SER A 443 -12.10 13.67 9.20
N ALA A 444 -13.30 13.58 9.77
CA ALA A 444 -13.68 14.28 10.98
C ALA A 444 -12.85 13.81 12.19
N LEU A 445 -12.68 12.50 12.36
CA LEU A 445 -11.81 11.92 13.40
C LEU A 445 -10.35 12.34 13.23
N GLY A 446 -9.83 12.35 12.00
CA GLY A 446 -8.47 12.79 11.71
C GLY A 446 -8.22 14.22 12.19
N ARG A 447 -9.11 15.17 11.85
CA ARG A 447 -8.99 16.57 12.30
C ARG A 447 -9.21 16.73 13.78
N LEU A 448 -10.19 16.02 14.34
CA LEU A 448 -10.48 16.00 15.77
C LEU A 448 -9.24 15.59 16.57
N PHE A 449 -8.64 14.45 16.21
CA PHE A 449 -7.48 13.91 16.90
C PHE A 449 -6.23 14.76 16.71
N THR A 450 -6.02 15.34 15.53
CA THR A 450 -4.93 16.30 15.30
C THR A 450 -5.10 17.54 16.18
N CYS A 451 -6.32 18.10 16.26
CA CYS A 451 -6.60 19.27 17.10
C CYS A 451 -6.44 18.95 18.59
N TYR A 452 -6.99 17.84 19.07
CA TYR A 452 -6.84 17.42 20.46
C TYR A 452 -5.38 17.20 20.85
N LEU A 453 -4.58 16.61 19.95
CA LEU A 453 -3.17 16.37 20.20
C LEU A 453 -2.36 17.66 20.35
N GLN A 454 -2.75 18.74 19.67
CA GLN A 454 -2.13 20.07 19.84
C GLN A 454 -2.36 20.64 21.25
N PHE A 455 -3.47 20.29 21.89
CA PHE A 455 -3.75 20.68 23.28
C PHE A 455 -3.08 19.73 24.30
N ALA A 456 -3.25 18.42 24.12
CA ALA A 456 -2.82 17.43 25.10
C ALA A 456 -1.31 17.12 25.04
N GLY A 457 -0.71 17.23 23.85
CA GLY A 457 0.66 16.80 23.58
C GLY A 457 0.86 15.28 23.66
N HIS A 458 1.92 14.81 23.02
CA HIS A 458 2.40 13.44 23.17
C HIS A 458 3.93 13.42 23.05
N THR A 459 4.59 12.65 23.92
CA THR A 459 6.05 12.53 23.92
C THR A 459 6.45 11.17 24.47
N CYS A 460 7.57 10.62 24.00
CA CYS A 460 8.16 9.41 24.53
C CYS A 460 9.52 9.75 25.12
N ALA A 461 9.70 9.53 26.42
CA ALA A 461 10.93 9.84 27.15
C ALA A 461 11.72 8.57 27.47
N MET A 462 13.00 8.72 27.81
CA MET A 462 13.87 7.58 28.18
C MET A 462 13.30 6.78 29.37
N GLU A 463 12.68 7.48 30.33
CA GLU A 463 12.02 6.88 31.48
C GLU A 463 10.89 5.90 31.11
N ASP A 464 10.22 6.10 29.98
CA ASP A 464 9.16 5.19 29.48
C ASP A 464 9.73 3.82 29.08
N LEU A 465 11.04 3.74 28.82
CA LEU A 465 11.75 2.52 28.41
C LEU A 465 12.36 1.77 29.60
N THR A 466 12.42 2.40 30.77
CA THR A 466 13.11 1.85 31.95
C THR A 466 12.25 0.87 32.76
N LEU A 467 12.91 -0.09 33.39
CA LEU A 467 12.29 -1.02 34.34
C LEU A 467 12.46 -0.52 35.77
N SER A 468 11.49 -0.83 36.62
CA SER A 468 11.60 -0.65 38.06
C SER A 468 12.77 -1.44 38.64
N THR A 469 13.36 -0.96 39.74
CA THR A 469 14.51 -1.61 40.39
C THR A 469 14.22 -3.07 40.79
N ALA A 470 13.00 -3.36 41.23
CA ALA A 470 12.56 -4.71 41.56
C ALA A 470 12.44 -5.61 40.31
N ALA A 471 11.93 -5.08 39.20
CA ALA A 471 11.86 -5.81 37.94
C ALA A 471 13.26 -6.06 37.35
N GLU A 472 14.18 -5.08 37.40
CA GLU A 472 15.54 -5.25 36.90
C GLU A 472 16.31 -6.33 37.68
N LYS A 473 16.17 -6.36 39.02
CA LYS A 473 16.76 -7.43 39.84
C LYS A 473 16.23 -8.81 39.45
N ARG A 474 14.91 -8.93 39.21
CA ARG A 474 14.29 -10.18 38.75
C ARG A 474 14.76 -10.56 37.35
N ARG A 475 14.85 -9.60 36.42
CA ARG A 475 15.39 -9.78 35.07
C ARG A 475 16.82 -10.33 35.11
N SER A 476 17.70 -9.70 35.88
CA SER A 476 19.10 -10.12 36.03
C SER A 476 19.22 -11.55 36.57
N LYS A 477 18.36 -11.94 37.52
CA LYS A 477 18.29 -13.32 38.02
C LYS A 477 17.88 -14.30 36.92
N ARG A 478 16.81 -14.00 36.17
CA ARG A 478 16.33 -14.83 35.05
C ARG A 478 17.36 -14.96 33.92
N VAL A 479 18.09 -13.89 33.61
CA VAL A 479 19.17 -13.93 32.61
C VAL A 479 20.27 -14.92 33.03
N LYS A 480 20.69 -14.88 34.30
CA LYS A 480 21.69 -15.85 34.81
C LYS A 480 21.18 -17.29 34.77
N GLU A 481 19.91 -17.51 35.11
CA GLU A 481 19.27 -18.83 35.00
C GLU A 481 19.24 -19.33 33.55
N SER A 482 18.98 -18.45 32.58
CA SER A 482 18.94 -18.81 31.15
C SER A 482 20.31 -19.21 30.59
N GLU A 483 21.40 -18.59 31.05
CA GLU A 483 22.76 -18.96 30.63
C GLU A 483 23.10 -20.39 31.09
N VAL A 484 22.72 -20.74 32.33
CA VAL A 484 22.96 -22.09 32.87
C VAL A 484 22.08 -23.13 32.19
N MET A 485 20.80 -22.81 31.94
CA MET A 485 19.87 -23.71 31.25
C MET A 485 20.33 -24.01 29.82
N GLY A 486 20.91 -23.04 29.11
CA GLY A 486 21.47 -23.27 27.79
C GLY A 486 22.71 -24.18 27.82
N GLU A 487 23.58 -24.03 28.81
CA GLU A 487 24.72 -24.96 28.99
C GLU A 487 24.22 -26.39 29.26
N GLU A 488 23.19 -26.55 30.10
CA GLU A 488 22.56 -27.84 30.41
C GLU A 488 21.97 -28.50 29.15
N ALA A 489 21.20 -27.73 28.35
CA ALA A 489 20.60 -28.23 27.12
C ALA A 489 21.65 -28.62 26.05
N TYR A 490 22.80 -27.95 26.04
CA TYR A 490 23.90 -28.30 25.14
C TYR A 490 24.59 -29.61 25.57
N ALA A 491 24.75 -29.83 26.88
CA ALA A 491 25.28 -31.09 27.42
C ALA A 491 24.30 -32.27 27.28
N GLU A 492 23.00 -32.01 27.41
CA GLU A 492 21.93 -32.99 27.18
C GLU A 492 21.98 -33.50 25.74
N PHE A 493 22.09 -32.59 24.77
CA PHE A 493 22.24 -32.96 23.36
C PHE A 493 23.53 -33.75 23.09
N ALA A 494 24.62 -33.45 23.80
CA ALA A 494 25.87 -34.20 23.70
C ALA A 494 25.75 -35.64 24.27
N GLY A 495 24.63 -35.99 24.92
CA GLY A 495 24.38 -37.30 25.52
C GLY A 495 25.13 -37.51 26.85
N LEU A 496 25.46 -36.43 27.57
CA LEU A 496 26.24 -36.46 28.82
C LEU A 496 25.33 -36.39 30.06
N ALA A 497 24.32 -37.27 30.12
CA ALA A 497 23.35 -37.31 31.22
C ALA A 497 24.00 -37.57 32.59
N ASP A 498 24.94 -38.51 32.67
CA ASP A 498 25.66 -38.86 33.92
C ASP A 498 26.44 -37.66 34.50
N MET A 499 26.93 -36.78 33.64
CA MET A 499 27.63 -35.56 34.06
C MET A 499 26.63 -34.53 34.61
N LEU A 500 25.48 -34.38 33.96
CA LEU A 500 24.40 -33.51 34.43
C LEU A 500 23.86 -33.98 35.79
N GLU A 501 23.73 -35.28 36.01
CA GLU A 501 23.30 -35.84 37.30
C GLU A 501 24.30 -35.53 38.43
N LYS A 502 25.61 -35.72 38.17
CA LYS A 502 26.67 -35.34 39.12
C LYS A 502 26.69 -33.84 39.41
N LYS A 503 26.43 -33.02 38.39
CA LYS A 503 26.28 -31.57 38.56
C LYS A 503 25.10 -31.26 39.49
N HIS A 504 23.92 -31.79 39.21
CA HIS A 504 22.72 -31.55 40.03
C HIS A 504 22.93 -32.03 41.48
N ALA A 505 23.61 -33.15 41.69
CA ALA A 505 23.95 -33.63 43.04
C ALA A 505 24.91 -32.70 43.81
N SER A 506 25.74 -31.93 43.11
CA SER A 506 26.67 -30.95 43.69
C SER A 506 26.01 -29.60 44.04
N GLU A 507 24.79 -29.34 43.56
CA GLU A 507 24.07 -28.10 43.79
C GLU A 507 23.37 -28.11 45.16
N LYS A 508 23.69 -27.13 46.02
CA LYS A 508 23.03 -26.92 47.32
C LYS A 508 22.08 -25.73 47.27
N ASP A 509 20.95 -25.82 47.98
CA ASP A 509 19.94 -24.76 48.16
C ASP A 509 19.28 -24.22 46.87
N GLY A 510 19.17 -25.04 45.82
CA GLY A 510 18.43 -24.68 44.59
C GLY A 510 19.08 -23.57 43.74
N LYS A 511 20.36 -23.25 43.99
CA LYS A 511 21.13 -22.31 43.17
C LYS A 511 21.91 -23.08 42.10
N LYS A 512 21.41 -23.02 40.86
CA LYS A 512 22.10 -23.60 39.70
C LYS A 512 23.49 -22.98 39.49
N ARG A 513 24.51 -23.82 39.28
CA ARG A 513 25.89 -23.37 39.01
C ARG A 513 26.22 -23.44 37.51
N ARG A 514 27.17 -22.61 37.06
CA ARG A 514 27.77 -22.76 35.72
C ARG A 514 28.67 -24.00 35.67
N MET A 515 28.91 -24.51 34.47
CA MET A 515 29.81 -25.64 34.26
C MET A 515 31.28 -25.27 34.48
N ASN A 516 32.04 -26.19 35.09
CA ASN A 516 33.47 -26.06 35.30
C ASN A 516 34.26 -26.36 34.01
N GLU A 517 35.55 -26.03 33.99
CA GLU A 517 36.38 -26.19 32.78
C GLU A 517 36.52 -27.65 32.33
N GLU A 518 36.59 -28.60 33.26
CA GLU A 518 36.63 -30.03 32.95
C GLU A 518 35.32 -30.54 32.31
N GLU A 519 34.18 -30.10 32.83
CA GLU A 519 32.85 -30.42 32.29
C GLU A 519 32.70 -29.83 30.86
N ARG A 520 33.12 -28.58 30.67
CA ARG A 520 33.16 -27.92 29.37
C ARG A 520 34.08 -28.63 28.38
N ALA A 521 35.24 -29.11 28.83
CA ALA A 521 36.18 -29.85 27.98
C ALA A 521 35.58 -31.16 27.46
N GLN A 522 34.89 -31.93 28.32
CA GLN A 522 34.22 -33.18 27.93
C GLN A 522 33.11 -32.92 26.90
N ILE A 523 32.31 -31.87 27.09
CA ILE A 523 31.28 -31.45 26.14
C ILE A 523 31.89 -31.09 24.79
N ARG A 524 32.96 -30.28 24.78
CA ARG A 524 33.65 -29.86 23.54
C ARG A 524 34.17 -31.04 22.73
N ASP A 525 34.75 -32.04 23.40
CA ASP A 525 35.28 -33.22 22.71
C ASP A 525 34.16 -34.06 22.09
N ARG A 526 33.07 -34.28 22.84
CA ARG A 526 31.91 -35.02 22.35
C ARG A 526 31.23 -34.31 21.17
N MET A 527 31.06 -33.00 21.27
CA MET A 527 30.45 -32.18 20.21
C MET A 527 31.33 -32.08 18.97
N ARG A 528 32.65 -32.09 19.12
CA ARG A 528 33.57 -32.21 17.98
C ARG A 528 33.31 -33.50 17.20
N THR A 529 33.12 -34.63 17.88
CA THR A 529 32.81 -35.91 17.19
C THR A 529 31.46 -35.83 16.46
N LEU A 530 30.42 -35.31 17.13
CA LEU A 530 29.07 -35.22 16.56
C LEU A 530 28.98 -34.29 15.35
N LEU A 531 29.77 -33.21 15.34
CA LEU A 531 29.74 -32.17 14.31
C LEU A 531 30.83 -32.29 13.24
N SER A 532 31.62 -33.38 13.24
CA SER A 532 32.65 -33.64 12.21
C SER A 532 32.35 -34.88 11.33
N GLY A 533 31.30 -35.64 11.64
CA GLY A 533 30.91 -36.85 10.90
C GLY A 533 30.12 -36.60 9.60
N PRO A 534 29.75 -37.66 8.86
CA PRO A 534 28.91 -37.55 7.66
C PRO A 534 27.53 -36.94 7.95
N ASP A 535 27.01 -37.13 9.17
CA ASP A 535 25.72 -36.59 9.63
C ASP A 535 25.86 -35.20 10.31
N ALA A 536 27.00 -34.53 10.15
CA ALA A 536 27.31 -33.28 10.86
C ALA A 536 26.27 -32.18 10.63
N ASP A 537 25.75 -32.03 9.41
CA ASP A 537 24.77 -30.98 9.11
C ASP A 537 23.42 -31.25 9.79
N ASP A 538 22.96 -32.50 9.81
CA ASP A 538 21.71 -32.89 10.46
C ASP A 538 21.82 -32.83 11.99
N ASN A 539 22.96 -33.25 12.55
CA ASN A 539 23.26 -33.07 13.97
C ASN A 539 23.31 -31.59 14.36
N ALA A 540 23.91 -30.73 13.51
CA ALA A 540 23.93 -29.30 13.73
C ALA A 540 22.52 -28.68 13.68
N LYS A 541 21.65 -29.11 12.74
CA LYS A 541 20.25 -28.66 12.69
C LYS A 541 19.48 -29.08 13.94
N ALA A 542 19.67 -30.33 14.37
CA ALA A 542 18.99 -30.86 15.56
C ALA A 542 19.44 -30.14 16.84
N LEU A 543 20.74 -29.88 16.99
CA LEU A 543 21.29 -29.07 18.08
C LEU A 543 20.68 -27.67 18.09
N ASP A 544 20.58 -27.04 16.92
CA ASP A 544 20.02 -25.70 16.82
C ASP A 544 18.56 -25.67 17.26
N ALA A 545 17.75 -26.60 16.76
CA ALA A 545 16.36 -26.73 17.15
C ALA A 545 16.19 -26.97 18.67
N HIS A 546 16.99 -27.87 19.25
CA HIS A 546 16.99 -28.17 20.68
C HIS A 546 17.31 -26.93 21.52
N MET A 547 18.40 -26.24 21.19
CA MET A 547 18.83 -25.04 21.88
C MET A 547 17.83 -23.89 21.75
N MET A 548 17.27 -23.68 20.55
CA MET A 548 16.26 -22.65 20.31
C MET A 548 14.99 -22.89 21.14
N GLY A 549 14.53 -24.14 21.23
CA GLY A 549 13.37 -24.49 22.06
C GLY A 549 13.59 -24.14 23.54
N CYS A 550 14.77 -24.49 24.08
CA CYS A 550 15.14 -24.18 25.46
C CYS A 550 15.22 -22.67 25.74
N VAL A 551 15.98 -21.91 24.94
CA VAL A 551 16.18 -20.47 25.19
C VAL A 551 14.93 -19.63 24.91
N HIS A 552 14.01 -20.11 24.07
CA HIS A 552 12.74 -19.43 23.79
C HIS A 552 11.82 -19.39 25.03
N GLY A 553 11.77 -20.49 25.80
CA GLY A 553 11.05 -20.53 27.07
C GLY A 553 11.60 -19.51 28.07
N SER A 554 12.93 -19.51 28.24
CA SER A 554 13.63 -18.55 29.10
C SER A 554 13.38 -17.09 28.69
N ASN A 555 13.43 -16.79 27.39
CA ASN A 555 13.17 -15.44 26.89
C ASN A 555 11.73 -14.99 27.19
N SER A 556 10.76 -15.89 27.01
CA SER A 556 9.35 -15.62 27.32
C SER A 556 9.14 -15.28 28.80
N ASP A 557 9.82 -15.98 29.70
CA ASP A 557 9.74 -15.72 31.15
C ASP A 557 10.41 -14.40 31.56
N ILE A 558 11.52 -14.04 30.91
CA ILE A 558 12.16 -12.73 31.07
C ILE A 558 11.18 -11.62 30.68
N ILE A 559 10.50 -11.76 29.53
CA ILE A 559 9.54 -10.77 29.03
C ILE A 559 8.35 -10.63 29.99
N LYS A 560 7.72 -11.74 30.42
CA LYS A 560 6.58 -11.72 31.36
C LYS A 560 6.94 -11.09 32.71
N THR A 561 8.18 -11.27 33.16
CA THR A 561 8.67 -10.67 34.42
C THR A 561 8.79 -9.15 34.33
N CYS A 562 9.12 -8.63 33.14
CA CYS A 562 9.41 -7.21 32.93
C CYS A 562 8.22 -6.42 32.39
N LEU A 563 7.41 -7.00 31.50
CA LEU A 563 6.34 -6.31 30.78
C LEU A 563 5.01 -7.05 30.97
N PRO A 564 3.90 -6.33 31.18
CA PRO A 564 3.77 -4.87 31.24
C PRO A 564 4.02 -4.27 32.64
N SER A 565 4.01 -5.07 33.71
CA SER A 565 3.95 -4.59 35.09
C SER A 565 5.30 -4.18 35.72
N GLY A 566 6.42 -4.51 35.08
CA GLY A 566 7.77 -4.24 35.62
C GLY A 566 8.35 -2.88 35.25
N GLN A 567 7.63 -2.08 34.46
CA GLN A 567 8.06 -0.76 33.98
C GLN A 567 8.15 0.28 35.11
N SER A 568 9.05 1.25 34.99
CA SER A 568 9.14 2.38 35.95
C SER A 568 7.87 3.24 35.93
N LYS A 569 7.32 3.47 34.74
CA LYS A 569 6.01 4.09 34.55
C LYS A 569 5.02 3.03 34.12
N ALA A 570 3.90 2.94 34.82
CA ALA A 570 2.80 2.07 34.44
C ALA A 570 1.97 2.68 33.29
N PHE A 571 1.33 1.79 32.53
CA PHE A 571 0.21 2.18 31.67
C PHE A 571 -0.92 2.78 32.54
N PRO A 572 -1.66 3.82 32.07
CA PRO A 572 -1.59 4.48 30.76
C PRO A 572 -0.59 5.64 30.65
N LYS A 573 0.14 5.98 31.72
CA LYS A 573 1.08 7.12 31.75
C LYS A 573 2.36 6.88 30.94
N ASN A 574 2.73 5.62 30.73
CA ASN A 574 3.84 5.25 29.86
C ASN A 574 3.43 5.36 28.39
N ASN A 575 3.92 6.39 27.70
CA ASN A 575 3.55 6.66 26.31
C ASN A 575 4.15 5.63 25.33
N PHE A 576 5.32 5.05 25.62
CA PHE A 576 5.87 3.99 24.79
C PHE A 576 5.01 2.72 24.84
N SER A 577 4.56 2.33 26.06
CA SER A 577 3.57 1.27 26.26
C SER A 577 2.26 1.59 25.56
N LEU A 578 1.77 2.83 25.67
CA LEU A 578 0.54 3.28 25.01
C LEU A 578 0.62 3.05 23.50
N MET A 579 1.68 3.50 22.84
CA MET A 579 1.85 3.34 21.38
C MET A 579 1.84 1.87 20.96
N VAL A 580 2.55 1.01 21.70
CA VAL A 580 2.68 -0.42 21.39
C VAL A 580 1.38 -1.18 21.61
N LEU A 581 0.72 -0.95 22.74
CA LEU A 581 -0.47 -1.71 23.15
C LEU A 581 -1.72 -1.30 22.36
N THR A 582 -1.84 -0.03 22.00
CA THR A 582 -2.94 0.50 21.17
C THR A 582 -2.75 0.19 19.68
N GLY A 583 -1.52 -0.18 19.29
CA GLY A 583 -1.13 -0.47 17.92
C GLY A 583 -0.87 0.78 17.07
N ALA A 584 -0.65 1.94 17.68
CA ALA A 584 -0.26 3.18 17.01
C ALA A 584 1.04 2.98 16.21
N LYS A 585 2.10 2.50 16.89
CA LYS A 585 3.38 2.11 16.29
C LYS A 585 4.14 1.14 17.19
N GLY A 586 4.82 0.18 16.55
CA GLY A 586 5.61 -0.83 17.25
C GLY A 586 4.78 -2.03 17.71
N SER A 587 5.46 -2.99 18.32
CA SER A 587 4.89 -4.24 18.83
C SER A 587 5.49 -4.58 20.20
N MET A 588 4.86 -5.51 20.92
CA MET A 588 5.39 -6.03 22.19
C MET A 588 6.78 -6.63 22.02
N VAL A 589 7.11 -7.17 20.84
CA VAL A 589 8.46 -7.66 20.51
C VAL A 589 9.45 -6.49 20.52
N ASN A 590 9.14 -5.38 19.85
CA ASN A 590 10.01 -4.21 19.87
C ASN A 590 10.23 -3.67 21.29
N HIS A 591 9.17 -3.62 22.09
CA HIS A 591 9.28 -3.22 23.50
C HIS A 591 10.18 -4.16 24.28
N SER A 592 10.00 -5.48 24.13
CA SER A 592 10.86 -6.45 24.81
C SER A 592 12.33 -6.35 24.41
N GLN A 593 12.66 -6.10 23.14
CA GLN A 593 14.04 -5.97 22.69
C GLN A 593 14.73 -4.71 23.26
N ILE A 594 13.96 -3.63 23.46
CA ILE A 594 14.47 -2.40 24.03
C ILE A 594 14.68 -2.54 25.54
N SER A 595 13.68 -3.03 26.27
CA SER A 595 13.65 -2.98 27.74
C SER A 595 14.04 -4.30 28.42
N CYS A 596 13.93 -5.45 27.76
CA CYS A 596 14.13 -6.78 28.38
C CYS A 596 15.39 -7.48 27.86
N GLY A 597 15.49 -7.71 26.55
CA GLY A 597 16.58 -8.45 25.90
C GLY A 597 16.23 -8.81 24.45
N LEU A 598 17.23 -8.92 23.56
CA LEU A 598 17.01 -9.21 22.14
C LEU A 598 16.52 -10.64 21.89
N GLY A 599 16.99 -11.60 22.67
CA GLY A 599 16.72 -13.02 22.50
C GLY A 599 17.62 -13.68 21.45
N GLN A 600 17.22 -14.88 21.02
CA GLN A 600 17.97 -15.68 20.05
C GLN A 600 17.96 -15.03 18.66
N GLN A 601 19.16 -14.81 18.09
CA GLN A 601 19.31 -14.45 16.68
C GLN A 601 19.25 -15.72 15.84
N ALA A 602 18.24 -15.83 15.00
CA ALA A 602 18.07 -16.94 14.07
C ALA A 602 18.47 -16.51 12.65
N LEU A 603 19.14 -17.41 11.92
CA LEU A 603 19.57 -17.23 10.54
C LEU A 603 19.07 -18.40 9.71
N GLU A 604 18.22 -18.15 8.71
CA GLU A 604 17.59 -19.19 7.86
C GLU A 604 16.89 -20.30 8.69
N GLY A 605 16.32 -19.92 9.84
CA GLY A 605 15.69 -20.86 10.77
C GLY A 605 16.66 -21.69 11.63
N ARG A 606 17.97 -21.41 11.55
CA ARG A 606 19.04 -22.02 12.37
C ARG A 606 19.65 -20.99 13.33
N ARG A 607 20.59 -21.42 14.17
CA ARG A 607 21.36 -20.48 15.02
C ARG A 607 22.52 -19.87 14.22
N VAL A 608 23.35 -19.08 14.90
CA VAL A 608 24.56 -18.51 14.30
C VAL A 608 25.45 -19.64 13.76
N PRO A 609 25.93 -19.54 12.50
CA PRO A 609 26.77 -20.57 11.89
C PRO A 609 28.10 -20.71 12.62
N ILE A 610 28.59 -21.94 12.67
CA ILE A 610 29.87 -22.30 13.25
C ILE A 610 30.89 -22.47 12.10
N LEU A 611 32.08 -21.89 12.25
CA LEU A 611 33.18 -22.05 11.29
C LEU A 611 33.76 -23.47 11.31
N CYS A 612 34.54 -23.84 10.30
CA CYS A 612 35.25 -25.13 10.26
C CYS A 612 36.16 -25.38 11.48
N SER A 613 36.58 -24.33 12.19
CA SER A 613 37.34 -24.41 13.44
C SER A 613 36.48 -24.78 14.66
N GLY A 614 35.18 -24.99 14.50
CA GLY A 614 34.22 -25.22 15.59
C GLY A 614 33.81 -23.95 16.33
N ARG A 615 34.22 -22.76 15.89
CA ARG A 615 33.96 -21.47 16.56
C ARG A 615 32.90 -20.66 15.82
N SER A 616 31.99 -20.03 16.53
CA SER A 616 31.06 -19.03 15.95
C SER A 616 31.70 -17.66 15.75
N LEU A 617 32.60 -17.26 16.65
CA LEU A 617 33.47 -16.09 16.52
C LEU A 617 34.88 -16.39 17.04
N PRO A 618 35.93 -15.64 16.61
CA PRO A 618 37.29 -15.81 17.12
C PRO A 618 37.43 -15.66 18.65
N SER A 619 36.51 -14.91 19.27
CA SER A 619 36.46 -14.65 20.71
C SER A 619 35.83 -15.79 21.53
N PHE A 620 35.18 -16.75 20.89
CA PHE A 620 34.63 -17.94 21.55
C PHE A 620 35.54 -19.14 21.36
N GLU A 621 35.44 -20.08 22.29
CA GLU A 621 36.14 -21.35 22.21
C GLU A 621 35.50 -22.27 21.15
N PRO A 622 36.25 -23.24 20.59
CA PRO A 622 35.66 -24.27 19.73
C PRO A 622 34.58 -25.04 20.48
N PHE A 623 33.38 -25.14 19.90
CA PHE A 623 32.21 -25.83 20.46
C PHE A 623 31.80 -25.30 21.85
N ASP A 624 31.90 -23.98 22.08
CA ASP A 624 31.50 -23.35 23.34
C ASP A 624 30.02 -23.65 23.67
N PRO A 625 29.73 -24.26 24.84
CA PRO A 625 28.37 -24.61 25.24
C PRO A 625 27.52 -23.40 25.65
N ALA A 626 28.13 -22.22 25.80
CA ALA A 626 27.40 -21.03 26.20
C ALA A 626 26.33 -20.66 25.14
N PRO A 627 25.05 -20.45 25.53
CA PRO A 627 24.01 -20.07 24.57
C PRO A 627 24.33 -18.77 23.82
N ARG A 628 25.08 -17.87 24.46
CA ARG A 628 25.64 -16.64 23.87
C ARG A 628 26.49 -16.90 22.62
N ALA A 629 27.32 -17.95 22.63
CA ALA A 629 28.20 -18.27 21.51
C ALA A 629 27.39 -18.64 20.26
N GLY A 630 26.18 -19.21 20.43
CA GLY A 630 25.27 -19.49 19.32
C GLY A 630 24.25 -18.39 19.06
N GLY A 631 24.52 -17.13 19.47
CA GLY A 631 23.67 -15.99 19.13
C GLY A 631 22.48 -15.72 20.06
N TYR A 632 22.44 -16.30 21.27
CA TYR A 632 21.45 -15.90 22.27
C TYR A 632 21.86 -14.59 22.94
N VAL A 633 21.19 -13.48 22.59
CA VAL A 633 21.52 -12.13 23.05
C VAL A 633 20.63 -11.76 24.24
N THR A 634 21.19 -11.78 25.45
CA THR A 634 20.49 -11.42 26.68
C THR A 634 20.50 -9.91 26.96
N ASP A 635 21.39 -9.19 26.27
CA ASP A 635 21.49 -7.74 26.36
C ASP A 635 20.35 -7.08 25.57
N ARG A 636 20.14 -5.80 25.82
CA ARG A 636 18.98 -5.03 25.33
C ARG A 636 19.45 -3.70 24.74
N PHE A 637 18.66 -3.12 23.85
CA PHE A 637 19.05 -1.84 23.23
C PHE A 637 19.23 -0.70 24.24
N LEU A 638 18.45 -0.69 25.32
CA LEU A 638 18.55 0.35 26.36
C LEU A 638 19.92 0.45 27.02
N THR A 639 20.60 -0.68 27.24
CA THR A 639 21.90 -0.74 27.94
C THR A 639 23.08 -0.99 26.99
N GLY A 640 22.82 -1.15 25.70
CA GLY A 640 23.82 -1.52 24.69
C GLY A 640 24.06 -3.03 24.60
N LEU A 641 24.67 -3.43 23.48
CA LEU A 641 25.04 -4.82 23.17
C LEU A 641 26.55 -5.00 23.30
N ARG A 642 26.98 -6.18 23.76
CA ARG A 642 28.41 -6.54 23.73
C ARG A 642 28.91 -6.76 22.29
N PRO A 643 30.22 -6.57 22.00
CA PRO A 643 30.75 -6.69 20.64
C PRO A 643 30.42 -8.02 19.93
N GLN A 644 30.44 -9.15 20.67
CA GLN A 644 30.10 -10.46 20.11
C GLN A 644 28.62 -10.52 19.69
N GLU A 645 27.72 -10.08 20.57
CA GLU A 645 26.29 -10.05 20.31
C GLU A 645 25.92 -9.06 19.22
N TYR A 646 26.59 -7.90 19.18
CA TYR A 646 26.43 -6.91 18.14
C TYR A 646 26.72 -7.51 16.75
N TYR A 647 27.80 -8.28 16.63
CA TYR A 647 28.14 -8.94 15.37
C TYR A 647 27.07 -9.98 14.96
N HIS A 648 26.59 -10.80 15.89
CA HIS A 648 25.50 -11.75 15.63
C HIS A 648 24.20 -11.03 15.22
N HIS A 649 23.88 -9.91 15.86
CA HIS A 649 22.72 -9.10 15.50
C HIS A 649 22.84 -8.50 14.09
N CYS A 650 24.04 -8.05 13.70
CA CYS A 650 24.32 -7.60 12.33
C CYS A 650 24.12 -8.70 11.29
N MET A 651 24.42 -9.97 11.61
CA MET A 651 24.14 -11.09 10.70
C MET A 651 22.63 -11.20 10.43
N ALA A 652 21.81 -11.22 11.48
CA ALA A 652 20.36 -11.34 11.37
C ALA A 652 19.73 -10.15 10.65
N GLY A 653 20.24 -8.93 10.91
CA GLY A 653 19.82 -7.74 10.18
C GLY A 653 20.11 -7.81 8.67
N ARG A 654 21.25 -8.39 8.28
CA ARG A 654 21.65 -8.51 6.87
C ARG A 654 20.81 -9.54 6.11
N GLU A 655 20.44 -10.64 6.73
CA GLU A 655 19.57 -11.67 6.13
C GLU A 655 18.25 -11.06 5.65
N GLY A 656 17.56 -10.31 6.50
CA GLY A 656 16.29 -9.67 6.15
C GLY A 656 16.38 -8.73 4.95
N LEU A 657 17.51 -8.03 4.80
CA LEU A 657 17.77 -7.15 3.64
C LEU A 657 18.01 -7.95 2.35
N VAL A 658 18.78 -9.04 2.43
CA VAL A 658 19.03 -9.93 1.28
C VAL A 658 17.74 -10.59 0.82
N ASP A 659 16.93 -11.06 1.75
CA ASP A 659 15.63 -11.69 1.47
C ASP A 659 14.67 -10.75 0.73
N THR A 660 14.63 -9.49 1.16
CA THR A 660 13.83 -8.44 0.53
C THR A 660 14.29 -8.17 -0.91
N ALA A 661 15.60 -8.20 -1.17
CA ALA A 661 16.13 -7.97 -2.51
C ALA A 661 15.81 -9.12 -3.49
N VAL A 662 15.85 -10.38 -3.03
CA VAL A 662 15.66 -11.54 -3.92
C VAL A 662 14.18 -11.86 -4.19
N LYS A 663 13.33 -11.81 -3.17
CA LYS A 663 11.94 -12.28 -3.24
C LYS A 663 11.04 -11.41 -4.13
N THR A 664 11.34 -10.11 -4.26
CA THR A 664 10.54 -9.13 -5.02
C THR A 664 10.46 -9.42 -6.53
N SER A 665 11.53 -9.98 -7.12
CA SER A 665 11.57 -10.26 -8.56
C SER A 665 10.64 -11.41 -8.99
N ARG A 666 10.52 -12.45 -8.15
CA ARG A 666 9.76 -13.68 -8.46
C ARG A 666 8.25 -13.44 -8.41
N SER A 667 7.78 -12.72 -7.39
CA SER A 667 6.35 -12.44 -7.21
C SER A 667 5.78 -11.58 -8.34
N GLY A 668 6.50 -10.53 -8.78
CA GLY A 668 6.04 -9.66 -9.87
C GLY A 668 5.92 -10.37 -11.21
N TYR A 669 6.81 -11.34 -11.50
CA TYR A 669 6.69 -12.15 -12.71
C TYR A 669 5.47 -13.08 -12.67
N LEU A 670 5.29 -13.79 -11.54
CA LEU A 670 4.15 -14.69 -11.33
C LEU A 670 2.83 -13.93 -11.47
N GLN A 671 2.71 -12.77 -10.82
CA GLN A 671 1.51 -11.94 -10.89
C GLN A 671 1.18 -11.55 -12.33
N ARG A 672 2.17 -11.13 -13.12
CA ARG A 672 1.94 -10.78 -14.54
C ARG A 672 1.42 -11.97 -15.33
N CYS A 673 1.96 -13.16 -15.09
CA CYS A 673 1.48 -14.37 -15.75
C CYS A 673 0.02 -14.62 -15.40
N LEU A 674 -0.36 -14.56 -14.12
CA LEU A 674 -1.74 -14.74 -13.69
C LEU A 674 -2.68 -13.71 -14.31
N VAL A 675 -2.35 -12.41 -14.22
CA VAL A 675 -3.17 -11.34 -14.79
C VAL A 675 -3.36 -11.56 -16.30
N LYS A 676 -2.33 -11.96 -17.04
CA LYS A 676 -2.45 -12.20 -18.49
C LYS A 676 -3.30 -13.41 -18.86
N HIS A 677 -3.42 -14.41 -18.01
CA HIS A 677 -4.30 -15.56 -18.27
C HIS A 677 -5.74 -15.32 -17.80
N LEU A 678 -5.96 -14.33 -16.91
CA LEU A 678 -7.25 -14.08 -16.28
C LEU A 678 -7.86 -12.72 -16.67
N GLU A 679 -7.22 -11.95 -17.57
CA GLU A 679 -7.64 -10.56 -17.89
C GLU A 679 -8.96 -10.45 -18.64
N ASP A 680 -9.38 -11.52 -19.33
CA ASP A 680 -10.59 -11.57 -20.13
C ASP A 680 -11.80 -12.15 -19.36
N LEU A 681 -11.58 -12.63 -18.14
CA LEU A 681 -12.65 -13.19 -17.31
C LEU A 681 -13.57 -12.09 -16.79
N GLN A 682 -14.87 -12.30 -16.96
CA GLN A 682 -15.91 -11.40 -16.47
C GLN A 682 -17.13 -12.18 -15.98
N VAL A 683 -17.89 -11.59 -15.04
CA VAL A 683 -19.18 -12.10 -14.60
C VAL A 683 -20.25 -11.63 -15.59
N GLY A 684 -20.95 -12.56 -16.22
CA GLY A 684 -22.07 -12.30 -17.11
C GLY A 684 -23.33 -11.86 -16.34
N TYR A 685 -24.30 -11.29 -17.06
CA TYR A 685 -25.61 -10.92 -16.49
C TYR A 685 -26.41 -12.13 -15.99
N ASP A 686 -26.06 -13.34 -16.41
CA ASP A 686 -26.61 -14.61 -15.94
C ASP A 686 -25.83 -15.19 -14.74
N HIS A 687 -24.95 -14.40 -14.13
CA HIS A 687 -24.06 -14.76 -13.01
C HIS A 687 -22.96 -15.80 -13.32
N THR A 688 -22.88 -16.29 -14.56
CA THR A 688 -21.80 -17.18 -14.99
C THR A 688 -20.50 -16.39 -15.18
N VAL A 689 -19.36 -16.98 -14.85
CA VAL A 689 -18.04 -16.41 -15.15
C VAL A 689 -17.61 -16.92 -16.52
N ARG A 690 -17.37 -16.00 -17.46
CA ARG A 690 -17.02 -16.31 -18.84
C ARG A 690 -15.69 -15.68 -19.25
N ASN A 691 -14.99 -16.34 -20.16
CA ASN A 691 -13.83 -15.77 -20.84
C ASN A 691 -14.24 -14.83 -21.98
N GLY A 692 -13.28 -14.18 -22.64
CA GLY A 692 -13.54 -13.25 -23.74
C GLY A 692 -14.20 -13.89 -24.97
N ASP A 693 -14.04 -15.21 -25.15
CA ASP A 693 -14.66 -15.98 -26.24
C ASP A 693 -16.10 -16.42 -25.92
N GLY A 694 -16.57 -16.21 -24.68
CA GLY A 694 -17.90 -16.60 -24.20
C GLY A 694 -17.99 -18.00 -23.59
N ASN A 695 -16.88 -18.72 -23.45
CA ASN A 695 -16.81 -20.00 -22.75
C ASN A 695 -17.04 -19.81 -21.25
N VAL A 696 -17.88 -20.66 -20.67
CA VAL A 696 -18.19 -20.65 -19.23
C VAL A 696 -17.08 -21.34 -18.46
N ILE A 697 -16.51 -20.63 -17.48
CA ILE A 697 -15.47 -21.11 -16.56
C ILE A 697 -16.09 -21.51 -15.21
N GLN A 698 -17.05 -20.72 -14.72
CA GLN A 698 -17.84 -21.02 -13.52
C GLN A 698 -19.31 -20.73 -13.80
N PHE A 699 -20.21 -21.56 -13.28
CA PHE A 699 -21.66 -21.33 -13.40
C PHE A 699 -22.16 -20.22 -12.47
N LEU A 700 -21.46 -19.99 -11.37
CA LEU A 700 -21.75 -18.96 -10.40
C LEU A 700 -20.41 -18.48 -9.81
N TYR A 701 -20.20 -17.17 -9.74
CA TYR A 701 -18.98 -16.60 -9.17
C TYR A 701 -18.79 -17.08 -7.72
N GLY A 702 -17.65 -17.67 -7.41
CA GLY A 702 -17.35 -18.14 -6.04
C GLY A 702 -18.26 -19.28 -5.54
N GLU A 703 -19.04 -19.92 -6.43
CA GLU A 703 -20.06 -20.93 -6.10
C GLU A 703 -21.24 -20.42 -5.25
N ASP A 704 -21.23 -19.15 -4.81
CA ASP A 704 -22.27 -18.52 -3.99
C ASP A 704 -22.80 -17.20 -4.57
N GLY A 705 -22.12 -16.61 -5.55
CA GLY A 705 -22.48 -15.36 -6.22
C GLY A 705 -22.17 -14.11 -5.37
N ILE A 706 -21.38 -14.24 -4.30
CA ILE A 706 -21.15 -13.15 -3.34
C ILE A 706 -19.86 -12.40 -3.68
N ASP A 707 -19.93 -11.06 -3.68
CA ASP A 707 -18.73 -10.22 -3.76
C ASP A 707 -17.98 -10.25 -2.42
N PRO A 708 -16.67 -10.60 -2.39
CA PRO A 708 -15.86 -10.58 -1.18
C PRO A 708 -15.94 -9.26 -0.41
N VAL A 709 -16.11 -8.13 -1.10
CA VAL A 709 -16.22 -6.79 -0.49
C VAL A 709 -17.51 -6.62 0.32
N GLN A 710 -18.55 -7.41 0.05
CA GLN A 710 -19.83 -7.38 0.77
C GLN A 710 -20.01 -8.56 1.75
N SER A 711 -19.01 -9.45 1.82
CA SER A 711 -19.11 -10.70 2.59
C SER A 711 -18.86 -10.55 4.09
N ALA A 712 -18.27 -9.44 4.55
CA ALA A 712 -17.72 -9.31 5.90
C ALA A 712 -18.74 -9.59 7.01
N MET A 713 -20.00 -9.14 6.85
CA MET A 713 -21.07 -9.34 7.83
C MET A 713 -21.98 -10.54 7.52
N LEU A 714 -21.64 -11.37 6.53
CA LEU A 714 -22.44 -12.51 6.07
C LEU A 714 -21.84 -13.87 6.48
N SER A 715 -20.84 -13.90 7.38
CA SER A 715 -20.10 -15.14 7.70
C SER A 715 -20.85 -16.13 8.59
N GLY A 716 -22.08 -15.82 9.00
CA GLY A 716 -22.90 -16.71 9.81
C GLY A 716 -22.52 -16.78 11.30
N LYS A 717 -21.68 -15.87 11.79
CA LYS A 717 -21.28 -15.82 13.20
C LYS A 717 -22.30 -15.05 14.04
N ASP A 718 -22.58 -15.54 15.26
CA ASP A 718 -23.53 -14.92 16.20
C ASP A 718 -23.32 -13.42 16.36
N ALA A 719 -22.07 -12.97 16.58
CA ALA A 719 -21.74 -11.55 16.75
C ALA A 719 -22.14 -10.67 15.56
N GLN A 720 -22.16 -11.20 14.33
CA GLN A 720 -22.56 -10.47 13.13
C GLN A 720 -24.08 -10.40 13.01
N PHE A 721 -24.77 -11.50 13.31
CA PHE A 721 -26.24 -11.50 13.38
C PHE A 721 -26.75 -10.59 14.49
N ASP A 722 -26.10 -10.58 15.65
CA ASP A 722 -26.40 -9.67 16.75
C ASP A 722 -26.22 -8.21 16.31
N PHE A 723 -25.13 -7.89 15.60
CA PHE A 723 -24.91 -6.57 15.02
C PHE A 723 -26.03 -6.18 14.05
N GLN A 724 -26.42 -7.07 13.14
CA GLN A 724 -27.50 -6.82 12.20
C GLN A 724 -28.85 -6.65 12.91
N ALA A 725 -29.15 -7.47 13.91
CA ALA A 725 -30.36 -7.39 14.71
C ALA A 725 -30.44 -6.07 15.49
N MET A 726 -29.35 -5.65 16.13
CA MET A 726 -29.27 -4.35 16.83
C MET A 726 -29.41 -3.15 15.89
N ASN A 727 -29.00 -3.29 14.63
CA ASN A 727 -29.06 -2.22 13.61
C ASN A 727 -30.16 -2.45 12.56
N HIS A 728 -31.17 -3.26 12.87
CA HIS A 728 -32.19 -3.66 11.90
C HIS A 728 -32.90 -2.46 11.24
N ARG A 729 -33.13 -1.37 11.98
CA ARG A 729 -33.74 -0.13 11.46
C ARG A 729 -32.84 0.55 10.43
N SER A 730 -31.55 0.64 10.74
CA SER A 730 -30.55 1.30 9.90
C SER A 730 -30.30 0.49 8.62
N ILE A 731 -30.25 -0.84 8.73
CA ILE A 731 -30.15 -1.76 7.59
C ILE A 731 -31.42 -1.70 6.73
N SER A 732 -32.61 -1.70 7.34
CA SER A 732 -33.88 -1.58 6.60
C SER A 732 -33.95 -0.25 5.83
N HIS A 733 -33.45 0.84 6.42
CA HIS A 733 -33.35 2.13 5.75
C HIS A 733 -32.36 2.08 4.57
N LYS A 734 -31.15 1.52 4.77
CA LYS A 734 -30.11 1.39 3.72
C LYS A 734 -30.63 0.66 2.48
N TYR A 735 -31.31 -0.46 2.66
CA TYR A 735 -31.82 -1.29 1.55
C TYR A 735 -33.24 -0.91 1.11
N GLY A 736 -33.85 0.12 1.71
CA GLY A 736 -35.23 0.52 1.38
C GLY A 736 -36.28 -0.53 1.71
N ILE A 737 -35.99 -1.43 2.67
CA ILE A 737 -36.88 -2.51 3.09
C ILE A 737 -38.02 -1.88 3.91
N ASN A 738 -39.17 -1.73 3.28
CA ASN A 738 -40.38 -1.21 3.89
C ASN A 738 -41.58 -2.09 3.51
N ALA A 739 -42.76 -1.82 4.07
CA ALA A 739 -43.95 -2.60 3.74
C ALA A 739 -44.31 -2.61 2.24
N LYS A 740 -43.83 -1.63 1.44
CA LYS A 740 -44.01 -1.62 -0.02
C LYS A 740 -43.03 -2.54 -0.74
N PHE A 741 -41.84 -2.77 -0.18
CA PHE A 741 -40.85 -3.72 -0.71
C PHE A 741 -41.46 -5.12 -0.79
N PHE A 742 -42.03 -5.61 0.31
CA PHE A 742 -42.68 -6.93 0.37
C PHE A 742 -43.97 -7.04 -0.46
N ARG A 743 -44.61 -5.91 -0.81
CA ARG A 743 -45.80 -5.90 -1.67
C ARG A 743 -45.47 -5.95 -3.17
N LYS A 744 -44.25 -5.59 -3.59
CA LYS A 744 -43.85 -5.69 -5.01
C LYS A 744 -43.75 -7.13 -5.48
N ASP A 745 -43.44 -8.06 -4.58
CA ASP A 745 -43.34 -9.49 -4.92
C ASP A 745 -44.71 -10.15 -5.12
N GLU A 746 -45.79 -9.63 -4.51
CA GLU A 746 -47.14 -10.18 -4.70
C GLU A 746 -47.79 -9.78 -6.05
N ALA A 747 -47.35 -8.67 -6.67
CA ALA A 747 -47.90 -8.19 -7.95
C ALA A 747 -46.95 -8.43 -9.15
N GLY A 748 -45.74 -8.93 -8.93
CA GLY A 748 -44.62 -8.88 -9.89
C GLY A 748 -44.44 -10.10 -10.80
N HIS A 749 -45.28 -11.13 -10.75
CA HIS A 749 -45.09 -12.34 -11.57
C HIS A 749 -45.61 -12.26 -13.02
N HIS A 750 -46.16 -11.13 -13.49
CA HIS A 750 -46.63 -11.01 -14.88
C HIS A 750 -46.08 -9.86 -15.74
N GLU A 751 -45.32 -8.89 -15.20
CA GLU A 751 -44.89 -7.72 -16.01
C GLU A 751 -43.38 -7.41 -16.00
N ALA A 752 -42.53 -8.23 -15.40
CA ALA A 752 -41.08 -7.98 -15.38
C ALA A 752 -40.33 -8.27 -16.71
N ALA A 753 -41.04 -8.59 -17.80
CA ALA A 753 -40.43 -8.84 -19.12
C ALA A 753 -40.47 -7.63 -20.07
N LYS A 754 -41.15 -6.53 -19.72
CA LYS A 754 -41.26 -5.35 -20.60
C LYS A 754 -41.44 -4.04 -19.82
N ALA A 755 -40.34 -3.49 -19.31
CA ALA A 755 -40.16 -2.04 -19.19
C ALA A 755 -38.77 -1.77 -18.59
N SER A 756 -37.75 -1.55 -19.43
CA SER A 756 -37.29 -0.21 -19.85
C SER A 756 -35.89 0.04 -19.24
N PRO A 757 -35.11 1.03 -19.72
CA PRO A 757 -33.98 0.82 -20.64
C PRO A 757 -32.62 1.16 -20.02
#